data_AF-A0A7Y0GEM5-F1
#
_entry.id   AF-A0A7Y0GEM5-F1
#
_cell.length_a   1.000
_cell.length_b   1.000
_cell.length_c   1.000
_cell.angle_alpha   90.00
_cell.angle_beta   90.00
_cell.angle_gamma   90.00
#
_symmetry.space_group_name_H-M   'P 1'
#
loop_
_entity.id
_entity.type
_entity.pdbx_description
1 polymer ?
#
loop_
_entity_poly.entity_id
_entity_poly.type
_entity_poly.pdbx_seq_one_letter_code
_entity_poly.pdbx_strand_id
1 'polypeptide(L)'
;MQRFATLPRGLFLLFWFFCSVSWGQQNVIQAENAKLGTSSWRLTAPSATPTVEGYASHTSVNRGETIRFFVSSAAPTYTLSIYRMGWYGGQGARLMSTVTLTGVKQSTPQPDPVTGLIECNWLESYRITVPNTVDKTDWATGIYLAKLSPNTTSAPNAGTESHIIFVVRDDTSRSPYLYQSTATTSQAYNNWGGKSLYTYNSVGGPARKVSFNRPYARSGFFGGSGNFFDWEVYMVNFLEREGYDVSYVANIDLHTNGGQLLNHRAFLAAGHDEYWSYQMKSAAHAAQAQGVHFGFFTANEVYWQVRFEPSSTGELNRTMVGYKEAAQSMDPMALDADLTNDKFITARFRDLKPIFGVNDSVAQPENGLVGVMYHGDPFNGDMVVSDASSWVYRGSGVINSSRFVGLLGYETDAIADNGYSPPQLRKIADSPDTWGGSHMATYTTPAGAIVFATGSMQWVWGLDNYAFRNLENEAVKQATRNVLARFAVAPLAMPGNVQAAAAAQAINLSWTPPPAGATSFNIYRSQAPASQGTTPYRTGLSSPSFSDTALPASGTYYYVVTAANSATESAQSAEVSATVVAGPPPTPAPACSFPNWVSGTQYAAGSIVAYTDGNLYRAKFANPGYIPTVSTFYWEPFVCTATPPPTPTPTPTPVCSFPNWVSGTQYAAGSIVTYTDGNLYRAKFANPGYIPTVSTFFWEPYVCTGTAPPTPTPTPTPTPTPTPTPTPTCSFPDWVSGTQYAAGSIVTYTDGNLYRAKFANPGYIPTVSTFFWEPYFCTATPPPTPTPTPTPTCSFPSWVSGTQYAAGAVVLYTDGNLYRAKFANPGYIPTVSTFYWERYIC
;
A
#
# COMPACT_ATOMS: atom_id res chain seq x y z
N MET A 1 -74.26 22.43 -24.63
CA MET A 1 -73.96 23.78 -24.09
C MET A 1 -72.66 23.66 -23.31
N GLN A 2 -71.51 23.85 -23.97
CA GLN A 2 -70.71 25.08 -23.92
C GLN A 2 -70.25 25.46 -22.50
N ARG A 3 -68.94 25.31 -22.23
CA ARG A 3 -68.00 26.44 -22.15
C ARG A 3 -66.55 25.95 -22.20
N PHE A 4 -65.86 26.41 -23.24
CA PHE A 4 -64.41 26.39 -23.43
C PHE A 4 -63.81 27.65 -22.80
N ALA A 5 -62.59 27.55 -22.25
CA ALA A 5 -61.59 28.62 -22.14
C ALA A 5 -60.20 27.95 -22.02
N THR A 6 -59.48 27.72 -23.12
CA THR A 6 -58.32 28.50 -23.62
C THR A 6 -57.19 28.71 -22.60
N LEU A 7 -56.14 27.90 -22.73
CA LEU A 7 -54.78 28.15 -22.24
C LEU A 7 -53.87 28.46 -23.45
N PRO A 8 -52.99 29.47 -23.40
CA PRO A 8 -52.07 29.78 -24.48
C PRO A 8 -50.81 28.91 -24.40
N ARG A 9 -50.33 28.50 -25.57
CA ARG A 9 -49.05 27.81 -25.79
C ARG A 9 -47.89 28.78 -25.55
N GLY A 10 -47.17 28.59 -24.44
CA GLY A 10 -45.87 29.19 -24.20
C GLY A 10 -44.76 28.18 -24.53
N LEU A 11 -43.95 28.53 -25.51
CA LEU A 11 -42.76 27.80 -25.95
C LEU A 11 -41.68 27.90 -24.84
N PHE A 12 -41.51 26.88 -24.01
CA PHE A 12 -40.36 26.76 -23.11
C PHE A 12 -39.39 25.71 -23.67
N LEU A 13 -38.34 26.22 -24.32
CA LEU A 13 -37.09 25.51 -24.56
C LEU A 13 -36.45 25.20 -23.19
N LEU A 14 -36.65 23.99 -22.66
CA LEU A 14 -35.81 23.50 -21.57
C LEU A 14 -34.47 23.05 -22.19
N PHE A 15 -33.46 23.88 -21.98
CA PHE A 15 -32.05 23.49 -22.12
C PHE A 15 -31.80 22.26 -21.24
N TRP A 16 -31.53 21.12 -21.87
CA TRP A 16 -30.90 20.00 -21.19
C TRP A 16 -29.47 20.42 -20.84
N PHE A 17 -29.26 20.80 -19.58
CA PHE A 17 -27.93 20.80 -18.99
C PHE A 17 -27.48 19.33 -18.92
N PHE A 18 -26.78 18.86 -19.96
CA PHE A 18 -25.91 17.70 -19.83
C PHE A 18 -24.79 18.11 -18.89
N CYS A 19 -25.00 17.91 -17.59
CA CYS A 19 -23.90 17.81 -16.65
C CYS A 19 -23.16 16.52 -17.05
N SER A 20 -22.16 16.63 -17.92
CA SER A 20 -21.23 15.56 -18.22
C SER A 20 -20.42 15.29 -16.96
N VAL A 21 -20.97 14.47 -16.07
CA VAL A 21 -20.20 13.75 -15.07
C VAL A 21 -19.22 12.92 -15.88
N SER A 22 -17.92 13.22 -15.76
CA SER A 22 -16.89 12.33 -16.28
C SER A 22 -16.99 11.04 -15.48
N TRP A 23 -17.75 10.08 -15.97
CA TRP A 23 -17.72 8.72 -15.45
C TRP A 23 -16.29 8.23 -15.64
N GLY A 24 -15.54 8.11 -14.55
CA GLY A 24 -14.31 7.31 -14.58
C GLY A 24 -14.66 5.95 -15.20
N GLN A 25 -13.77 5.42 -16.03
CA GLN A 25 -13.97 4.11 -16.63
C GLN A 25 -14.27 3.09 -15.52
N GLN A 26 -15.46 2.49 -15.56
CA GLN A 26 -15.86 1.48 -14.58
C GLN A 26 -14.89 0.29 -14.65
N ASN A 27 -14.50 -0.23 -13.49
CA ASN A 27 -13.72 -1.46 -13.43
C ASN A 27 -14.58 -2.69 -13.77
N VAL A 28 -13.95 -3.85 -13.96
CA VAL A 28 -14.63 -5.09 -14.39
C VAL A 28 -15.72 -5.50 -13.40
N ILE A 29 -15.48 -5.36 -12.09
CA ILE A 29 -16.43 -5.74 -11.04
C ILE A 29 -17.63 -4.80 -11.00
N GLN A 30 -17.43 -3.49 -11.18
CA GLN A 30 -18.52 -2.52 -11.28
C GLN A 30 -19.39 -2.77 -12.52
N ALA A 31 -18.76 -3.01 -13.67
CA ALA A 31 -19.47 -3.31 -14.91
C ALA A 31 -20.22 -4.65 -14.83
N GLU A 32 -19.63 -5.66 -14.19
CA GLU A 32 -20.26 -6.95 -13.95
C GLU A 32 -21.47 -6.81 -13.00
N ASN A 33 -21.33 -6.08 -11.89
CA ASN A 33 -22.42 -5.88 -10.92
C ASN A 33 -23.58 -5.02 -11.44
N ALA A 34 -23.38 -4.27 -12.53
CA ALA A 34 -24.45 -3.55 -13.21
C ALA A 34 -25.39 -4.50 -14.00
N LYS A 35 -25.01 -5.76 -14.21
CA LYS A 35 -25.85 -6.77 -14.86
C LYS A 35 -26.93 -7.29 -13.92
N LEU A 36 -27.99 -7.84 -14.50
CA LEU A 36 -29.11 -8.40 -13.75
C LEU A 36 -28.67 -9.60 -12.89
N GLY A 37 -28.84 -9.48 -11.58
CA GLY A 37 -28.65 -10.57 -10.62
C GLY A 37 -29.90 -11.43 -10.43
N THR A 38 -29.73 -12.52 -9.68
CA THR A 38 -30.80 -13.43 -9.24
C THR A 38 -30.46 -14.10 -7.92
N SER A 39 -31.46 -14.45 -7.12
CA SER A 39 -31.31 -15.25 -5.90
C SER A 39 -31.47 -16.77 -6.11
N SER A 40 -31.71 -17.23 -7.35
CA SER A 40 -32.00 -18.65 -7.68
C SER A 40 -30.83 -19.61 -7.45
N TRP A 41 -29.64 -19.09 -7.17
CA TRP A 41 -28.48 -19.86 -6.73
C TRP A 41 -28.69 -20.52 -5.37
N ARG A 42 -29.59 -20.00 -4.52
CA ARG A 42 -29.88 -20.57 -3.19
C ARG A 42 -30.46 -21.97 -3.33
N LEU A 43 -30.02 -22.90 -2.47
CA LEU A 43 -30.65 -24.22 -2.38
C LEU A 43 -32.03 -24.06 -1.74
N THR A 44 -33.06 -24.55 -2.41
CA THR A 44 -34.44 -24.60 -1.90
C THR A 44 -34.74 -25.93 -1.19
N ALA A 45 -33.93 -26.96 -1.44
CA ALA A 45 -34.06 -28.27 -0.80
C ALA A 45 -32.68 -28.85 -0.41
N PRO A 46 -31.96 -28.27 0.56
CA PRO A 46 -30.65 -28.77 0.96
C PRO A 46 -30.75 -30.08 1.76
N SER A 47 -29.78 -30.98 1.58
CA SER A 47 -29.67 -32.24 2.34
C SER A 47 -28.22 -32.60 2.62
N ALA A 48 -27.98 -33.31 3.73
CA ALA A 48 -26.66 -33.89 4.03
C ALA A 48 -26.30 -35.06 3.10
N THR A 49 -27.32 -35.66 2.47
CA THR A 49 -27.22 -36.74 1.50
C THR A 49 -28.11 -36.39 0.29
N PRO A 50 -27.70 -35.43 -0.54
CA PRO A 50 -28.54 -34.90 -1.60
C PRO A 50 -28.81 -35.94 -2.71
N THR A 51 -29.92 -35.76 -3.43
CA THR A 51 -30.30 -36.62 -4.57
C THR A 51 -29.25 -36.53 -5.69
N VAL A 52 -28.66 -35.35 -5.86
CA VAL A 52 -27.63 -35.05 -6.86
C VAL A 52 -26.49 -34.29 -6.19
N GLU A 53 -25.25 -34.69 -6.49
CA GLU A 53 -24.03 -34.06 -5.98
C GLU A 53 -22.86 -34.23 -6.96
N GLY A 54 -21.82 -33.42 -6.82
CA GLY A 54 -20.70 -33.44 -7.75
C GLY A 54 -19.47 -32.70 -7.28
N TYR A 55 -18.44 -32.74 -8.12
CA TYR A 55 -17.21 -31.97 -7.99
C TYR A 55 -16.71 -31.53 -9.38
N ALA A 56 -15.80 -30.56 -9.39
CA ALA A 56 -15.16 -30.06 -10.60
C ALA A 56 -13.75 -30.63 -10.80
N SER A 57 -13.24 -30.63 -12.03
CA SER A 57 -11.89 -31.10 -12.35
C SER A 57 -10.78 -30.26 -11.72
N HIS A 58 -11.05 -29.00 -11.39
CA HIS A 58 -10.13 -28.06 -10.76
C HIS A 58 -10.89 -27.17 -9.77
N THR A 59 -10.20 -26.66 -8.77
CA THR A 59 -10.75 -25.65 -7.83
C THR A 59 -10.79 -24.26 -8.48
N SER A 60 -9.95 -24.01 -9.48
CA SER A 60 -9.97 -22.81 -10.32
C SER A 60 -9.70 -23.15 -11.78
N VAL A 61 -10.13 -22.27 -12.69
CA VAL A 61 -9.72 -22.25 -14.11
C VAL A 61 -9.54 -20.82 -14.57
N ASN A 62 -8.58 -20.56 -15.46
CA ASN A 62 -8.43 -19.26 -16.11
C ASN A 62 -9.40 -19.11 -17.29
N ARG A 63 -9.66 -17.87 -17.71
CA ARG A 63 -10.42 -17.60 -18.95
C ARG A 63 -9.71 -18.26 -20.13
N GLY A 64 -10.46 -19.03 -20.91
CA GLY A 64 -9.97 -19.83 -22.03
C GLY A 64 -9.69 -21.29 -21.66
N GLU A 65 -9.59 -21.62 -20.36
CA GLU A 65 -9.43 -22.99 -19.90
C GLU A 65 -10.78 -23.70 -19.78
N THR A 66 -10.74 -25.03 -19.65
CA THR A 66 -11.93 -25.87 -19.56
C THR A 66 -12.09 -26.42 -18.15
N ILE A 67 -13.29 -26.29 -17.61
CA ILE A 67 -13.71 -26.94 -16.37
C ILE A 67 -14.68 -28.08 -16.69
N ARG A 68 -14.41 -29.25 -16.11
CA ARG A 68 -15.25 -30.45 -16.22
C ARG A 68 -16.01 -30.67 -14.92
N PHE A 69 -17.23 -31.15 -15.00
CA PHE A 69 -18.09 -31.47 -13.87
C PHE A 69 -18.39 -32.97 -13.84
N PHE A 70 -18.25 -33.56 -12.65
CA PHE A 70 -18.46 -34.97 -12.37
C PHE A 70 -19.61 -35.08 -11.37
N VAL A 71 -20.73 -35.66 -11.80
CA VAL A 71 -21.98 -35.64 -11.02
C VAL A 71 -22.51 -37.06 -10.82
N SER A 72 -22.91 -37.37 -9.60
CA SER A 72 -23.66 -38.57 -9.23
C SER A 72 -25.09 -38.16 -8.90
N SER A 73 -26.06 -38.72 -9.61
CA SER A 73 -27.47 -38.38 -9.43
C SER A 73 -28.34 -39.63 -9.33
N ALA A 74 -29.17 -39.70 -8.28
CA ALA A 74 -30.22 -40.71 -8.18
C ALA A 74 -31.48 -40.33 -8.99
N ALA A 75 -31.58 -39.09 -9.46
CA ALA A 75 -32.65 -38.64 -10.34
C ALA A 75 -32.35 -39.02 -11.81
N PRO A 76 -33.34 -39.39 -12.63
CA PRO A 76 -33.12 -39.71 -14.05
C PRO A 76 -32.60 -38.53 -14.87
N THR A 77 -32.97 -37.30 -14.50
CA THR A 77 -32.42 -36.06 -15.06
C THR A 77 -32.25 -35.02 -13.96
N TYR A 78 -31.36 -34.08 -14.19
CA TYR A 78 -31.13 -32.92 -13.33
C TYR A 78 -30.74 -31.71 -14.16
N THR A 79 -30.90 -30.53 -13.58
CA THR A 79 -30.50 -29.26 -14.16
C THR A 79 -29.25 -28.75 -13.45
N LEU A 80 -28.20 -28.45 -14.22
CA LEU A 80 -26.99 -27.78 -13.77
C LEU A 80 -27.08 -26.31 -14.19
N SER A 81 -27.10 -25.40 -13.22
CA SER A 81 -27.09 -23.94 -13.45
C SER A 81 -25.83 -23.32 -12.84
N ILE A 82 -25.04 -22.64 -13.65
CA ILE A 82 -23.81 -21.97 -13.22
C ILE A 82 -24.13 -20.53 -12.87
N TYR A 83 -23.72 -20.11 -11.68
CA TYR A 83 -23.85 -18.75 -11.17
C TYR A 83 -22.49 -18.16 -10.85
N ARG A 84 -22.26 -16.90 -11.20
CA ARG A 84 -21.12 -16.12 -10.71
C ARG A 84 -21.57 -15.36 -9.48
N MET A 85 -20.93 -15.61 -8.34
CA MET A 85 -21.26 -15.01 -7.05
C MET A 85 -20.80 -13.55 -7.01
N GLY A 86 -21.52 -12.69 -6.31
CA GLY A 86 -21.23 -11.25 -6.23
C GLY A 86 -22.40 -10.44 -5.65
N TRP A 87 -22.33 -9.11 -5.74
CA TRP A 87 -23.36 -8.24 -5.13
C TRP A 87 -24.67 -8.21 -5.93
N TYR A 88 -24.62 -7.80 -7.19
CA TYR A 88 -25.75 -7.68 -8.12
C TYR A 88 -27.01 -7.03 -7.52
N GLY A 89 -26.84 -5.90 -6.86
CA GLY A 89 -27.96 -5.19 -6.21
C GLY A 89 -28.60 -5.96 -5.05
N GLY A 90 -27.83 -6.82 -4.38
CA GLY A 90 -28.28 -7.64 -3.25
C GLY A 90 -28.84 -9.00 -3.64
N GLN A 91 -28.79 -9.38 -4.92
CA GLN A 91 -29.29 -10.68 -5.38
C GLN A 91 -28.30 -11.83 -5.11
N GLY A 92 -27.00 -11.54 -4.94
CA GLY A 92 -25.98 -12.51 -4.52
C GLY A 92 -25.29 -13.28 -5.65
N ALA A 93 -25.86 -13.31 -6.86
CA ALA A 93 -25.21 -13.88 -8.03
C ALA A 93 -25.85 -13.44 -9.35
N ARG A 94 -25.15 -13.69 -10.46
CA ARG A 94 -25.71 -13.69 -11.82
C ARG A 94 -25.74 -15.10 -12.38
N LEU A 95 -26.83 -15.45 -13.07
CA LEU A 95 -26.91 -16.71 -13.84
C LEU A 95 -26.04 -16.61 -15.10
N MET A 96 -25.16 -17.59 -15.29
CA MET A 96 -24.20 -17.64 -16.39
C MET A 96 -24.65 -18.60 -17.49
N SER A 97 -25.11 -19.79 -17.10
CA SER A 97 -25.51 -20.85 -18.03
C SER A 97 -26.38 -21.87 -17.31
N THR A 98 -27.23 -22.57 -18.07
CA THR A 98 -28.07 -23.66 -17.59
C THR A 98 -28.11 -24.79 -18.61
N VAL A 99 -28.01 -26.03 -18.14
CA VAL A 99 -28.15 -27.23 -18.97
C VAL A 99 -28.91 -28.32 -18.19
N THR A 100 -29.78 -29.05 -18.88
CA THR A 100 -30.41 -30.27 -18.34
C THR A 100 -29.63 -31.50 -18.82
N LEU A 101 -29.29 -32.36 -17.88
CA LEU A 101 -28.43 -33.52 -18.10
C LEU A 101 -29.11 -34.80 -17.62
N THR A 102 -28.75 -35.92 -18.24
CA THR A 102 -29.13 -37.26 -17.76
C THR A 102 -28.40 -37.54 -16.45
N GLY A 103 -29.15 -38.00 -15.46
CA GLY A 103 -28.60 -38.42 -14.17
C GLY A 103 -28.17 -39.88 -14.19
N VAL A 104 -26.97 -40.13 -13.69
CA VAL A 104 -26.41 -41.46 -13.48
C VAL A 104 -25.90 -41.52 -12.05
N LYS A 105 -26.35 -42.52 -11.28
CA LYS A 105 -25.81 -42.73 -9.94
C LYS A 105 -24.45 -43.39 -10.07
N GLN A 106 -23.42 -42.69 -9.63
CA GLN A 106 -22.04 -43.15 -9.66
C GLN A 106 -21.61 -43.64 -8.26
N SER A 107 -20.71 -44.61 -8.21
CA SER A 107 -20.31 -45.28 -6.96
C SER A 107 -19.41 -44.40 -6.09
N THR A 108 -19.60 -44.48 -4.78
CA THR A 108 -18.66 -43.89 -3.81
C THR A 108 -17.65 -44.96 -3.39
N PRO A 109 -16.34 -44.75 -3.62
CA PRO A 109 -15.33 -45.72 -3.21
C PRO A 109 -15.21 -45.80 -1.70
N GLN A 110 -14.76 -46.95 -1.19
CA GLN A 110 -14.39 -47.09 0.22
C GLN A 110 -13.10 -46.29 0.50
N PRO A 111 -12.92 -45.75 1.72
CA PRO A 111 -11.68 -45.09 2.09
C PRO A 111 -10.48 -46.04 2.00
N ASP A 112 -9.36 -45.55 1.47
CA ASP A 112 -8.10 -46.27 1.51
C ASP A 112 -7.74 -46.62 2.97
N PRO A 113 -7.43 -47.89 3.28
CA PRO A 113 -7.28 -48.34 4.67
C PRO A 113 -6.03 -47.77 5.37
N VAL A 114 -5.05 -47.25 4.63
CA VAL A 114 -3.80 -46.72 5.19
C VAL A 114 -3.87 -45.20 5.34
N THR A 115 -4.33 -44.52 4.30
CA THR A 115 -4.31 -43.06 4.19
C THR A 115 -5.67 -42.42 4.44
N GLY A 116 -6.75 -43.19 4.43
CA GLY A 116 -8.13 -42.67 4.50
C GLY A 116 -8.56 -41.91 3.24
N LEU A 117 -7.78 -41.95 2.16
CA LEU A 117 -8.09 -41.29 0.91
C LEU A 117 -9.41 -41.81 0.33
N ILE A 118 -10.29 -40.88 -0.02
CA ILE A 118 -11.48 -41.16 -0.83
C ILE A 118 -11.33 -40.33 -2.10
N GLU A 119 -11.18 -40.99 -3.23
CA GLU A 119 -11.05 -40.34 -4.53
C GLU A 119 -12.06 -40.94 -5.50
N CYS A 120 -13.02 -40.13 -5.93
CA CYS A 120 -14.01 -40.55 -6.91
C CYS A 120 -13.37 -40.54 -8.30
N ASN A 121 -13.61 -41.61 -9.05
CA ASN A 121 -13.30 -41.71 -10.48
C ASN A 121 -14.61 -41.66 -11.27
N TRP A 122 -15.46 -40.69 -10.94
CA TRP A 122 -16.73 -40.49 -11.62
C TRP A 122 -16.49 -40.13 -13.09
N LEU A 123 -17.33 -40.65 -13.96
CA LEU A 123 -17.38 -40.27 -15.36
C LEU A 123 -17.81 -38.81 -15.47
N GLU A 124 -17.18 -38.11 -16.40
CA GLU A 124 -17.53 -36.73 -16.71
C GLU A 124 -18.99 -36.64 -17.15
N SER A 125 -19.72 -35.71 -16.55
CA SER A 125 -21.13 -35.46 -16.89
C SER A 125 -21.30 -34.27 -17.81
N TYR A 126 -20.44 -33.25 -17.68
CA TYR A 126 -20.50 -32.02 -18.45
C TYR A 126 -19.16 -31.28 -18.44
N ARG A 127 -18.90 -30.44 -19.44
CA ARG A 127 -17.76 -29.53 -19.46
C ARG A 127 -18.13 -28.19 -20.09
N ILE A 128 -17.43 -27.14 -19.68
CA ILE A 128 -17.49 -25.83 -20.30
C ILE A 128 -16.09 -25.25 -20.46
N THR A 129 -15.82 -24.68 -21.63
CA THR A 129 -14.64 -23.84 -21.85
C THR A 129 -15.03 -22.42 -21.48
N VAL A 130 -14.36 -21.83 -20.49
CA VAL A 130 -14.62 -20.46 -20.06
C VAL A 130 -14.26 -19.51 -21.20
N PRO A 131 -15.18 -18.69 -21.72
CA PRO A 131 -14.88 -17.72 -22.77
C PRO A 131 -13.73 -16.76 -22.37
N ASN A 132 -12.77 -16.58 -23.28
CA ASN A 132 -11.72 -15.56 -23.17
C ASN A 132 -11.95 -14.43 -24.16
N THR A 133 -13.12 -13.79 -24.06
CA THR A 133 -13.50 -12.66 -24.90
C THR A 133 -12.86 -11.36 -24.42
N VAL A 134 -12.88 -10.32 -25.29
CA VAL A 134 -12.39 -8.98 -24.94
C VAL A 134 -13.22 -8.36 -23.81
N ASP A 135 -14.53 -8.62 -23.80
CA ASP A 135 -15.39 -8.27 -22.68
C ASP A 135 -15.10 -9.17 -21.49
N LYS A 136 -14.35 -8.64 -20.52
CA LYS A 136 -14.03 -9.34 -19.27
C LYS A 136 -15.25 -9.71 -18.46
N THR A 137 -16.38 -9.03 -18.64
CA THR A 137 -17.61 -9.29 -17.88
C THR A 137 -18.41 -10.49 -18.43
N ASP A 138 -18.12 -11.00 -19.62
CA ASP A 138 -18.76 -12.21 -20.16
C ASP A 138 -18.62 -13.38 -19.16
N TRP A 139 -17.39 -13.59 -18.70
CA TRP A 139 -17.00 -14.44 -17.58
C TRP A 139 -15.98 -13.70 -16.72
N ALA A 140 -16.50 -12.83 -15.85
CA ALA A 140 -15.68 -12.05 -14.92
C ALA A 140 -14.93 -12.95 -13.95
N THR A 141 -13.73 -12.55 -13.54
CA THR A 141 -13.06 -13.21 -12.42
C THR A 141 -13.96 -13.18 -11.17
N GLY A 142 -13.98 -14.28 -10.43
CA GLY A 142 -14.91 -14.45 -9.32
C GLY A 142 -15.03 -15.87 -8.83
N ILE A 143 -15.82 -16.04 -7.77
CA ILE A 143 -16.24 -17.34 -7.26
C ILE A 143 -17.54 -17.74 -7.96
N TYR A 144 -17.64 -19.00 -8.37
CA TYR A 144 -18.76 -19.55 -9.13
C TYR A 144 -19.33 -20.77 -8.43
N LEU A 145 -20.64 -20.95 -8.58
CA LEU A 145 -21.37 -22.13 -8.12
C LEU A 145 -22.10 -22.78 -9.29
N ALA A 146 -21.90 -24.08 -9.49
CA ALA A 146 -22.82 -24.89 -10.27
C ALA A 146 -23.87 -25.49 -9.31
N LYS A 147 -25.10 -24.98 -9.36
CA LYS A 147 -26.24 -25.54 -8.62
C LYS A 147 -26.79 -26.75 -9.39
N LEU A 148 -26.94 -27.87 -8.70
CA LEU A 148 -27.51 -29.11 -9.21
C LEU A 148 -28.91 -29.30 -8.64
N SER A 149 -29.93 -29.26 -9.51
CA SER A 149 -31.34 -29.42 -9.13
C SER A 149 -31.93 -30.66 -9.81
N PRO A 150 -32.36 -31.69 -9.07
CA PRO A 150 -32.93 -32.90 -9.67
C PRO A 150 -34.32 -32.61 -10.25
N ASN A 151 -34.63 -33.16 -11.42
CA ASN A 151 -35.93 -32.99 -12.08
C ASN A 151 -36.90 -34.13 -11.72
N THR A 152 -37.00 -34.51 -10.44
CA THR A 152 -37.91 -35.57 -9.98
C THR A 152 -38.18 -35.51 -8.48
N THR A 153 -39.31 -36.11 -8.08
CA THR A 153 -39.73 -36.34 -6.68
C THR A 153 -39.71 -37.82 -6.27
N SER A 154 -39.16 -38.74 -7.08
CA SER A 154 -39.23 -40.20 -6.83
C SER A 154 -37.94 -40.89 -6.32
N ALA A 155 -36.94 -40.15 -5.83
CA ALA A 155 -35.67 -40.69 -5.31
C ALA A 155 -35.59 -40.69 -3.76
N PRO A 156 -34.66 -41.43 -3.11
CA PRO A 156 -34.34 -41.19 -1.70
C PRO A 156 -33.89 -39.73 -1.50
N ASN A 157 -34.45 -39.03 -0.51
CA ASN A 157 -34.33 -37.58 -0.34
C ASN A 157 -34.75 -36.77 -1.59
N ALA A 158 -35.77 -37.23 -2.34
CA ALA A 158 -36.14 -36.66 -3.63
C ALA A 158 -36.24 -35.14 -3.63
N GLY A 159 -35.81 -34.52 -4.73
CA GLY A 159 -35.87 -33.07 -4.89
C GLY A 159 -34.72 -32.32 -4.23
N THR A 160 -33.80 -33.01 -3.52
CA THR A 160 -32.72 -32.32 -2.80
C THR A 160 -31.55 -31.93 -3.70
N GLU A 161 -31.07 -30.71 -3.47
CA GLU A 161 -30.13 -29.99 -4.32
C GLU A 161 -28.74 -29.89 -3.68
N SER A 162 -27.72 -29.60 -4.49
CA SER A 162 -26.37 -29.31 -4.02
C SER A 162 -25.67 -28.28 -4.91
N HIS A 163 -24.51 -27.81 -4.48
CA HIS A 163 -23.60 -27.00 -5.28
C HIS A 163 -22.34 -27.77 -5.69
N ILE A 164 -21.61 -27.19 -6.64
CA ILE A 164 -20.17 -27.40 -6.89
C ILE A 164 -19.55 -26.01 -6.95
N ILE A 165 -18.53 -25.74 -6.13
CA ILE A 165 -17.81 -24.47 -6.13
C ILE A 165 -16.53 -24.52 -6.97
N PHE A 166 -16.23 -23.43 -7.68
CA PHE A 166 -14.95 -23.21 -8.35
C PHE A 166 -14.68 -21.71 -8.54
N VAL A 167 -13.43 -21.36 -8.84
CA VAL A 167 -13.01 -19.98 -9.14
C VAL A 167 -12.76 -19.83 -10.64
N VAL A 168 -13.19 -18.71 -11.22
CA VAL A 168 -12.72 -18.27 -12.53
C VAL A 168 -11.69 -17.17 -12.32
N ARG A 169 -10.47 -17.41 -12.80
CA ARG A 169 -9.36 -16.47 -12.74
C ARG A 169 -9.32 -15.56 -13.96
N ASP A 170 -8.61 -14.46 -13.84
CA ASP A 170 -8.11 -13.69 -14.99
C ASP A 170 -6.62 -13.37 -14.76
N ASP A 171 -5.74 -14.23 -15.25
CA ASP A 171 -4.29 -14.11 -15.01
C ASP A 171 -3.67 -12.88 -15.70
N THR A 172 -4.42 -12.25 -16.62
CA THR A 172 -4.01 -11.00 -17.26
C THR A 172 -4.41 -9.77 -16.45
N SER A 173 -5.20 -9.94 -15.40
CA SER A 173 -5.66 -8.85 -14.57
C SER A 173 -4.51 -8.14 -13.86
N ARG A 174 -4.70 -6.83 -13.65
CA ARG A 174 -3.82 -5.94 -12.89
C ARG A 174 -4.63 -5.15 -11.85
N SER A 175 -5.75 -5.72 -11.40
CA SER A 175 -6.59 -5.12 -10.38
C SER A 175 -5.75 -4.82 -9.12
N PRO A 176 -6.02 -3.75 -8.37
CA PRO A 176 -5.28 -3.45 -7.14
C PRO A 176 -5.30 -4.60 -6.12
N TYR A 177 -6.41 -5.34 -6.04
CA TYR A 177 -6.60 -6.40 -5.06
C TYR A 177 -6.69 -7.78 -5.72
N LEU A 178 -6.05 -8.77 -5.10
CA LEU A 178 -6.22 -10.19 -5.37
C LEU A 178 -6.84 -10.85 -4.13
N TYR A 179 -8.04 -11.38 -4.26
CA TYR A 179 -8.72 -12.15 -3.23
C TYR A 179 -8.47 -13.64 -3.42
N GLN A 180 -8.16 -14.33 -2.33
CA GLN A 180 -7.93 -15.77 -2.33
C GLN A 180 -9.07 -16.53 -1.66
N SER A 181 -9.60 -17.53 -2.37
CA SER A 181 -10.59 -18.47 -1.85
C SER A 181 -9.94 -19.69 -1.18
N THR A 182 -10.56 -20.19 -0.12
CA THR A 182 -9.96 -21.09 0.88
C THR A 182 -10.13 -22.59 0.55
N ALA A 183 -9.82 -22.96 -0.69
CA ALA A 183 -10.12 -24.31 -1.22
C ALA A 183 -9.42 -25.44 -0.44
N THR A 184 -8.17 -25.25 -0.01
CA THR A 184 -7.43 -26.24 0.82
C THR A 184 -8.06 -26.40 2.20
N THR A 185 -8.41 -25.32 2.89
CA THR A 185 -9.09 -25.39 4.20
C THR A 185 -10.43 -26.08 4.07
N SER A 186 -11.25 -25.67 3.09
CA SER A 186 -12.52 -26.35 2.79
C SER A 186 -12.33 -27.85 2.58
N GLN A 187 -11.22 -28.26 1.95
CA GLN A 187 -10.92 -29.66 1.69
C GLN A 187 -10.34 -30.42 2.90
N ALA A 188 -9.58 -29.76 3.77
CA ALA A 188 -9.06 -30.35 5.00
C ALA A 188 -10.18 -30.76 5.95
N TYR A 189 -11.23 -29.93 6.02
CA TYR A 189 -12.43 -30.16 6.84
C TYR A 189 -13.53 -30.95 6.11
N ASN A 190 -13.37 -31.24 4.82
CA ASN A 190 -14.38 -31.96 4.05
C ASN A 190 -14.50 -33.42 4.53
N ASN A 191 -15.58 -33.73 5.24
CA ASN A 191 -15.86 -35.08 5.75
C ASN A 191 -16.69 -35.95 4.79
N TRP A 192 -16.86 -35.53 3.53
CA TRP A 192 -17.62 -36.30 2.55
C TRP A 192 -17.08 -37.73 2.43
N GLY A 193 -17.98 -38.71 2.47
CA GLY A 193 -17.60 -40.14 2.53
C GLY A 193 -17.05 -40.60 3.88
N GLY A 194 -17.13 -39.77 4.93
CA GLY A 194 -16.78 -40.11 6.31
C GLY A 194 -15.32 -39.84 6.69
N LYS A 195 -14.54 -39.14 5.86
CA LYS A 195 -13.12 -38.86 6.11
C LYS A 195 -12.74 -37.42 5.80
N SER A 196 -12.04 -36.78 6.74
CA SER A 196 -11.37 -35.49 6.63
C SER A 196 -9.96 -35.59 7.26
N LEU A 197 -9.19 -34.51 7.34
CA LEU A 197 -7.91 -34.50 8.06
C LEU A 197 -8.07 -34.45 9.59
N TYR A 198 -9.30 -34.41 10.12
CA TYR A 198 -9.58 -34.26 11.53
C TYR A 198 -10.20 -35.51 12.16
N THR A 199 -9.73 -35.88 13.34
CA THR A 199 -10.25 -37.03 14.11
C THR A 199 -11.72 -36.88 14.45
N TYR A 200 -12.12 -35.71 14.97
CA TYR A 200 -13.51 -35.46 15.36
C TYR A 200 -14.48 -35.45 14.16
N ASN A 201 -13.94 -35.26 12.95
CA ASN A 201 -14.70 -35.12 11.71
C ASN A 201 -14.41 -36.27 10.73
N SER A 202 -14.10 -37.45 11.27
CA SER A 202 -13.81 -38.66 10.50
C SER A 202 -14.27 -39.92 11.24
N VAL A 203 -14.80 -40.89 10.50
CA VAL A 203 -15.13 -42.22 11.03
C VAL A 203 -13.89 -43.10 11.01
N GLY A 204 -13.55 -43.74 12.13
CA GLY A 204 -12.38 -44.63 12.22
C GLY A 204 -11.04 -43.91 12.07
N GLY A 205 -10.93 -42.68 12.59
CA GLY A 205 -9.71 -41.87 12.58
C GLY A 205 -9.54 -40.97 11.34
N PRO A 206 -8.69 -39.93 11.44
CA PRO A 206 -8.48 -38.96 10.37
C PRO A 206 -7.82 -39.59 9.15
N ALA A 207 -8.12 -39.07 7.96
CA ALA A 207 -7.31 -39.30 6.77
C ALA A 207 -5.96 -38.58 6.87
N ARG A 208 -5.00 -39.02 6.07
CA ARG A 208 -3.70 -38.37 5.80
C ARG A 208 -3.65 -37.75 4.41
N LYS A 209 -4.56 -38.19 3.53
CA LYS A 209 -4.70 -37.69 2.17
C LYS A 209 -6.19 -37.43 1.88
N VAL A 210 -6.50 -36.29 1.29
CA VAL A 210 -7.87 -35.91 0.90
C VAL A 210 -7.88 -35.43 -0.55
N SER A 211 -8.77 -35.99 -1.39
CA SER A 211 -8.81 -35.69 -2.83
C SER A 211 -9.84 -34.63 -3.18
N PHE A 212 -9.49 -33.66 -4.02
CA PHE A 212 -10.44 -32.72 -4.63
C PHE A 212 -11.35 -33.41 -5.67
N ASN A 213 -11.06 -34.65 -6.06
CA ASN A 213 -11.95 -35.47 -6.90
C ASN A 213 -13.06 -36.13 -6.04
N ARG A 214 -13.75 -35.33 -5.24
CA ARG A 214 -14.94 -35.74 -4.48
C ARG A 214 -15.78 -34.53 -4.13
N PRO A 215 -17.10 -34.68 -3.91
CA PRO A 215 -17.95 -33.57 -3.49
C PRO A 215 -17.53 -32.97 -2.14
N TYR A 216 -17.94 -31.73 -1.89
CA TYR A 216 -17.90 -31.16 -0.55
C TYR A 216 -19.13 -31.59 0.25
N ALA A 217 -18.91 -32.06 1.47
CA ALA A 217 -19.98 -32.34 2.41
C ALA A 217 -20.79 -31.10 2.75
N ARG A 218 -21.97 -31.32 3.34
CA ARG A 218 -22.85 -30.24 3.75
C ARG A 218 -22.34 -29.53 5.01
N SER A 219 -22.10 -28.22 4.91
CA SER A 219 -22.05 -27.29 6.03
C SER A 219 -23.34 -26.47 6.06
N GLY A 220 -24.07 -26.46 7.19
CA GLY A 220 -25.27 -25.64 7.35
C GLY A 220 -26.36 -25.89 6.29
N PHE A 221 -26.82 -24.84 5.60
CA PHE A 221 -27.85 -24.93 4.55
C PHE A 221 -27.29 -25.06 3.12
N PHE A 222 -25.97 -25.07 2.95
CA PHE A 222 -25.33 -24.91 1.64
C PHE A 222 -24.36 -26.07 1.34
N GLY A 223 -24.91 -27.20 0.89
CA GLY A 223 -24.10 -28.38 0.57
C GLY A 223 -23.33 -28.23 -0.74
N GLY A 224 -22.07 -28.65 -0.75
CA GLY A 224 -21.24 -28.66 -1.97
C GLY A 224 -20.46 -27.37 -2.25
N SER A 225 -20.61 -26.33 -1.42
CA SER A 225 -19.93 -25.03 -1.57
C SER A 225 -18.64 -24.88 -0.76
N GLY A 226 -18.16 -25.94 -0.10
CA GLY A 226 -17.13 -25.82 0.93
C GLY A 226 -17.58 -24.87 2.05
N ASN A 227 -16.64 -24.12 2.62
CA ASN A 227 -16.91 -23.15 3.69
C ASN A 227 -17.22 -21.72 3.19
N PHE A 228 -17.42 -21.54 1.88
CA PHE A 228 -17.63 -20.22 1.28
C PHE A 228 -18.75 -19.40 1.96
N PHE A 229 -19.90 -20.02 2.22
CA PHE A 229 -21.03 -19.34 2.86
C PHE A 229 -20.92 -19.21 4.37
N ASP A 230 -20.01 -19.97 5.00
CA ASP A 230 -19.74 -19.82 6.42
C ASP A 230 -18.92 -18.55 6.69
N TRP A 231 -18.01 -18.21 5.76
CA TRP A 231 -16.96 -17.22 6.03
C TRP A 231 -16.65 -16.23 4.89
N GLU A 232 -16.42 -16.70 3.66
CA GLU A 232 -15.87 -15.85 2.59
C GLU A 232 -16.91 -14.87 2.01
N VAL A 233 -18.17 -15.28 1.97
CA VAL A 233 -19.23 -14.55 1.23
C VAL A 233 -19.40 -13.09 1.69
N TYR A 234 -19.21 -12.81 2.99
CA TYR A 234 -19.37 -11.46 3.53
C TYR A 234 -18.32 -10.47 3.01
N MET A 235 -17.05 -10.91 2.91
CA MET A 235 -15.98 -10.08 2.36
C MET A 235 -16.17 -9.91 0.84
N VAL A 236 -16.49 -10.98 0.13
CA VAL A 236 -16.76 -10.92 -1.32
C VAL A 236 -17.88 -9.95 -1.62
N ASN A 237 -18.99 -10.05 -0.90
CA ASN A 237 -20.13 -9.17 -1.09
C ASN A 237 -19.81 -7.72 -0.73
N PHE A 238 -19.06 -7.48 0.35
CA PHE A 238 -18.60 -6.15 0.72
C PHE A 238 -17.72 -5.50 -0.37
N LEU A 239 -16.71 -6.23 -0.86
CA LEU A 239 -15.80 -5.74 -1.89
C LEU A 239 -16.54 -5.35 -3.17
N GLU A 240 -17.47 -6.20 -3.59
CA GLU A 240 -18.22 -5.98 -4.81
C GLU A 240 -19.29 -4.90 -4.69
N ARG A 241 -20.00 -4.85 -3.56
CA ARG A 241 -21.01 -3.82 -3.26
C ARG A 241 -20.39 -2.43 -3.26
N GLU A 242 -19.19 -2.29 -2.73
CA GLU A 242 -18.44 -1.03 -2.69
C GLU A 242 -17.68 -0.76 -4.00
N GLY A 243 -17.72 -1.68 -4.97
CA GLY A 243 -17.17 -1.49 -6.31
C GLY A 243 -15.65 -1.55 -6.40
N TYR A 244 -14.98 -2.26 -5.49
CA TYR A 244 -13.53 -2.46 -5.56
C TYR A 244 -13.15 -3.26 -6.81
N ASP A 245 -12.04 -2.87 -7.45
CA ASP A 245 -11.46 -3.62 -8.55
C ASP A 245 -10.62 -4.78 -7.99
N VAL A 246 -11.22 -5.98 -7.97
CA VAL A 246 -10.66 -7.17 -7.33
C VAL A 246 -10.68 -8.36 -8.31
N SER A 247 -9.59 -9.15 -8.28
CA SER A 247 -9.50 -10.43 -8.98
C SER A 247 -9.49 -11.59 -7.98
N TYR A 248 -9.89 -12.78 -8.43
CA TYR A 248 -10.08 -13.93 -7.57
C TYR A 248 -9.24 -15.12 -8.01
N VAL A 249 -8.65 -15.81 -7.04
CA VAL A 249 -7.92 -17.08 -7.19
C VAL A 249 -8.36 -18.07 -6.12
N ALA A 250 -8.17 -19.36 -6.34
CA ALA A 250 -8.16 -20.35 -5.27
C ALA A 250 -6.75 -20.43 -4.68
N ASN A 251 -6.62 -20.74 -3.39
CA ASN A 251 -5.31 -20.76 -2.73
C ASN A 251 -4.30 -21.74 -3.34
N ILE A 252 -4.74 -22.83 -3.97
CA ILE A 252 -3.88 -23.74 -4.74
C ILE A 252 -3.21 -23.08 -5.97
N ASP A 253 -3.74 -21.95 -6.45
CA ASP A 253 -3.15 -21.21 -7.56
C ASP A 253 -1.85 -20.51 -7.14
N LEU A 254 -1.66 -20.23 -5.84
CA LEU A 254 -0.39 -19.73 -5.33
C LEU A 254 0.66 -20.84 -5.22
N HIS A 255 0.22 -22.09 -5.05
CA HIS A 255 1.12 -23.24 -5.11
C HIS A 255 1.70 -23.42 -6.53
N THR A 256 0.87 -23.25 -7.55
CA THR A 256 1.25 -23.47 -8.95
C THR A 256 1.85 -22.25 -9.64
N ASN A 257 1.38 -21.05 -9.30
CA ASN A 257 1.79 -19.80 -9.92
C ASN A 257 1.81 -18.64 -8.92
N GLY A 258 2.62 -18.75 -7.87
CA GLY A 258 2.75 -17.71 -6.85
C GLY A 258 3.22 -16.34 -7.35
N GLY A 259 3.89 -16.28 -8.50
CA GLY A 259 4.36 -15.03 -9.12
C GLY A 259 3.23 -14.08 -9.51
N GLN A 260 1.99 -14.57 -9.65
CA GLN A 260 0.82 -13.74 -9.96
C GLN A 260 0.52 -12.69 -8.89
N LEU A 261 0.98 -12.87 -7.64
CA LEU A 261 0.84 -11.88 -6.58
C LEU A 261 1.43 -10.51 -6.97
N LEU A 262 2.49 -10.51 -7.78
CA LEU A 262 3.19 -9.29 -8.24
C LEU A 262 2.40 -8.48 -9.29
N ASN A 263 1.32 -9.04 -9.83
CA ASN A 263 0.43 -8.34 -10.75
C ASN A 263 -0.54 -7.38 -10.02
N HIS A 264 -0.59 -7.46 -8.70
CA HIS A 264 -1.54 -6.76 -7.85
C HIS A 264 -0.80 -5.93 -6.79
N ARG A 265 -1.49 -4.96 -6.19
CA ARG A 265 -0.92 -4.17 -5.09
C ARG A 265 -1.11 -4.85 -3.74
N ALA A 266 -2.18 -5.63 -3.60
CA ALA A 266 -2.51 -6.27 -2.34
C ALA A 266 -3.14 -7.66 -2.49
N PHE A 267 -2.73 -8.54 -1.60
CA PHE A 267 -3.32 -9.85 -1.36
C PHE A 267 -4.32 -9.80 -0.20
N LEU A 268 -5.51 -10.38 -0.39
CA LEU A 268 -6.57 -10.43 0.61
C LEU A 268 -6.94 -11.89 0.91
N ALA A 269 -6.86 -12.26 2.18
CA ALA A 269 -7.43 -13.49 2.73
C ALA A 269 -8.53 -13.13 3.74
N ALA A 270 -9.62 -13.88 3.72
CA ALA A 270 -10.74 -13.66 4.62
C ALA A 270 -11.42 -14.98 4.96
N GLY A 271 -12.08 -14.99 6.11
CA GLY A 271 -12.85 -16.14 6.56
C GLY A 271 -12.04 -17.19 7.34
N HIS A 272 -11.35 -18.11 6.65
CA HIS A 272 -10.49 -19.13 7.29
C HIS A 272 -9.52 -19.82 6.32
N ASP A 273 -8.24 -19.43 6.31
CA ASP A 273 -7.23 -19.93 5.36
C ASP A 273 -6.06 -20.63 6.07
N GLU A 274 -6.39 -21.68 6.82
CA GLU A 274 -5.49 -22.42 7.72
C GLU A 274 -4.43 -23.28 7.02
N TYR A 275 -4.74 -23.83 5.84
CA TYR A 275 -3.93 -24.89 5.21
C TYR A 275 -3.13 -24.40 3.99
N TRP A 276 -1.82 -24.24 4.14
CA TRP A 276 -0.94 -23.70 3.10
C TRP A 276 0.20 -24.66 2.77
N SER A 277 0.65 -24.69 1.51
CA SER A 277 1.90 -25.37 1.17
C SER A 277 3.11 -24.45 1.36
N TYR A 278 4.30 -25.02 1.48
CA TYR A 278 5.56 -24.27 1.50
C TYR A 278 5.64 -23.27 0.33
N GLN A 279 5.30 -23.71 -0.88
CA GLN A 279 5.32 -22.90 -2.11
C GLN A 279 4.40 -21.67 -2.01
N MET A 280 3.20 -21.83 -1.43
CA MET A 280 2.27 -20.72 -1.22
C MET A 280 2.86 -19.69 -0.25
N LYS A 281 3.41 -20.16 0.88
CA LYS A 281 4.03 -19.28 1.89
C LYS A 281 5.29 -18.59 1.34
N SER A 282 6.09 -19.31 0.56
CA SER A 282 7.28 -18.77 -0.13
C SER A 282 6.91 -17.67 -1.11
N ALA A 283 5.87 -17.88 -1.92
CA ALA A 283 5.35 -16.87 -2.85
C ALA A 283 4.86 -15.61 -2.12
N ALA A 284 4.16 -15.78 -0.99
CA ALA A 284 3.72 -14.66 -0.17
C ALA A 284 4.90 -13.84 0.38
N HIS A 285 5.92 -14.48 0.95
CA HIS A 285 7.15 -13.79 1.38
C HIS A 285 7.86 -13.06 0.23
N ALA A 286 7.96 -13.69 -0.94
CA ALA A 286 8.59 -13.08 -2.12
C ALA A 286 7.82 -11.85 -2.61
N ALA A 287 6.48 -11.92 -2.62
CA ALA A 287 5.63 -10.79 -2.99
C ALA A 287 5.70 -9.65 -1.97
N GLN A 288 5.70 -9.97 -0.69
CA GLN A 288 5.84 -9.01 0.40
C GLN A 288 7.19 -8.27 0.35
N ALA A 289 8.27 -9.00 0.02
CA ALA A 289 9.61 -8.44 -0.18
C ALA A 289 9.69 -7.49 -1.40
N GLN A 290 8.75 -7.61 -2.34
CA GLN A 290 8.61 -6.71 -3.48
C GLN A 290 7.53 -5.63 -3.27
N GLY A 291 7.02 -5.49 -2.04
CA GLY A 291 6.12 -4.39 -1.70
C GLY A 291 4.63 -4.69 -1.88
N VAL A 292 4.23 -5.93 -2.17
CA VAL A 292 2.80 -6.31 -2.18
C VAL A 292 2.25 -6.27 -0.76
N HIS A 293 1.13 -5.56 -0.56
CA HIS A 293 0.43 -5.45 0.73
C HIS A 293 -0.37 -6.74 1.05
N PHE A 294 -0.60 -7.04 2.33
CA PHE A 294 -1.32 -8.24 2.76
C PHE A 294 -2.40 -7.89 3.80
N GLY A 295 -3.65 -8.30 3.53
CA GLY A 295 -4.77 -8.18 4.45
C GLY A 295 -5.31 -9.54 4.86
N PHE A 296 -5.13 -9.89 6.13
CA PHE A 296 -5.68 -11.09 6.75
C PHE A 296 -6.90 -10.71 7.60
N PHE A 297 -8.10 -10.82 7.01
CA PHE A 297 -9.36 -10.49 7.67
C PHE A 297 -9.98 -11.73 8.34
N THR A 298 -9.16 -12.43 9.11
CA THR A 298 -9.40 -13.79 9.62
C THR A 298 -8.41 -14.11 10.75
N ALA A 299 -8.44 -15.34 11.28
CA ALA A 299 -7.51 -15.92 12.25
C ALA A 299 -7.14 -17.35 11.87
N ASN A 300 -6.16 -17.93 12.57
CA ASN A 300 -5.61 -19.26 12.33
C ASN A 300 -5.12 -19.45 10.89
N GLU A 301 -4.47 -18.41 10.38
CA GLU A 301 -3.98 -18.37 9.01
C GLU A 301 -2.62 -19.06 8.90
N VAL A 302 -2.40 -19.79 7.79
CA VAL A 302 -1.07 -20.37 7.48
C VAL A 302 -0.54 -21.29 8.58
N TYR A 303 -1.44 -21.98 9.30
CA TYR A 303 -1.08 -22.78 10.48
C TYR A 303 -0.53 -24.16 10.10
N TRP A 304 -1.23 -24.89 9.23
CA TRP A 304 -0.82 -26.22 8.78
C TRP A 304 -0.08 -26.17 7.44
N GLN A 305 1.09 -26.82 7.41
CA GLN A 305 1.78 -27.12 6.16
C GLN A 305 1.14 -28.34 5.47
N VAL A 306 0.82 -28.20 4.19
CA VAL A 306 0.35 -29.30 3.32
C VAL A 306 1.24 -29.52 2.10
N ARG A 307 1.13 -30.70 1.50
CA ARG A 307 1.70 -31.01 0.19
C ARG A 307 0.62 -31.42 -0.79
N PHE A 308 0.94 -31.37 -2.08
CA PHE A 308 0.04 -31.80 -3.14
C PHE A 308 0.66 -32.94 -3.94
N GLU A 309 -0.18 -33.90 -4.31
CA GLU A 309 0.13 -35.04 -5.15
C GLU A 309 -0.86 -35.11 -6.32
N PRO A 310 -0.51 -35.82 -7.41
CA PRO A 310 -1.46 -36.13 -8.46
C PRO A 310 -2.65 -36.99 -7.97
N SER A 311 -3.74 -36.99 -8.72
CA SER A 311 -4.79 -38.01 -8.60
C SER A 311 -4.28 -39.39 -9.02
N SER A 312 -5.06 -40.43 -8.75
CA SER A 312 -4.85 -41.80 -9.26
C SER A 312 -4.83 -41.88 -10.79
N THR A 313 -5.43 -40.90 -11.48
CA THR A 313 -5.44 -40.75 -12.94
C THR A 313 -4.35 -39.81 -13.47
N GLY A 314 -3.52 -39.24 -12.60
CA GLY A 314 -2.34 -38.45 -12.97
C GLY A 314 -2.55 -36.95 -13.09
N GLU A 315 -3.76 -36.42 -12.84
CA GLU A 315 -3.96 -34.98 -12.78
C GLU A 315 -3.25 -34.38 -11.57
N LEU A 316 -2.40 -33.38 -11.81
CA LEU A 316 -1.59 -32.75 -10.78
C LEU A 316 -2.44 -32.03 -9.73
N ASN A 317 -1.94 -32.00 -8.50
CA ASN A 317 -2.48 -31.23 -7.38
C ASN A 317 -3.95 -31.54 -7.03
N ARG A 318 -4.36 -32.80 -7.24
CA ARG A 318 -5.71 -33.27 -6.92
C ARG A 318 -5.81 -33.95 -5.57
N THR A 319 -4.69 -34.36 -4.99
CA THR A 319 -4.63 -34.94 -3.65
C THR A 319 -3.86 -34.02 -2.72
N MET A 320 -4.49 -33.58 -1.63
CA MET A 320 -3.83 -32.82 -0.57
C MET A 320 -3.39 -33.79 0.55
N VAL A 321 -2.12 -33.70 0.93
CA VAL A 321 -1.48 -34.53 1.94
C VAL A 321 -1.29 -33.71 3.22
N GLY A 322 -1.72 -34.25 4.36
CA GLY A 322 -1.57 -33.64 5.67
C GLY A 322 -1.49 -34.70 6.76
N TYR A 323 -0.30 -34.88 7.34
CA TYR A 323 -0.07 -35.80 8.46
C TYR A 323 -0.34 -35.14 9.83
N LYS A 324 -0.30 -33.81 9.90
CA LYS A 324 -0.59 -33.01 11.07
C LYS A 324 0.20 -33.46 12.30
N GLU A 325 -0.46 -33.70 13.43
CA GLU A 325 0.15 -34.17 14.68
C GLU A 325 0.84 -35.53 14.53
N ALA A 326 0.47 -36.33 13.51
CA ALA A 326 1.09 -37.62 13.23
C ALA A 326 2.35 -37.51 12.35
N ALA A 327 2.80 -36.31 11.98
CA ALA A 327 3.91 -36.15 11.04
C ALA A 327 5.21 -36.85 11.49
N GLN A 328 5.60 -36.73 12.77
CA GLN A 328 6.81 -37.39 13.30
C GLN A 328 6.84 -38.91 13.12
N SER A 329 5.68 -39.57 13.14
CA SER A 329 5.58 -41.02 13.13
C SER A 329 5.07 -41.60 11.81
N MET A 330 4.59 -40.76 10.89
CA MET A 330 3.91 -41.23 9.69
C MET A 330 4.27 -40.47 8.40
N ASP A 331 4.77 -39.23 8.48
CA ASP A 331 5.10 -38.47 7.27
C ASP A 331 6.38 -39.04 6.65
N PRO A 332 6.36 -39.55 5.40
CA PRO A 332 7.56 -40.12 4.78
C PRO A 332 8.75 -39.17 4.75
N MET A 333 8.50 -37.86 4.58
CA MET A 333 9.56 -36.84 4.59
C MET A 333 10.15 -36.61 5.98
N ALA A 334 9.43 -36.94 7.06
CA ALA A 334 9.99 -36.89 8.41
C ALA A 334 10.78 -38.17 8.76
N LEU A 335 10.62 -39.24 7.98
CA LEU A 335 11.12 -40.59 8.29
C LEU A 335 12.25 -41.05 7.37
N ASP A 336 12.52 -40.34 6.27
CA ASP A 336 13.49 -40.74 5.24
C ASP A 336 14.94 -40.34 5.54
N ALA A 337 15.17 -39.57 6.61
CA ALA A 337 16.46 -39.01 7.02
C ALA A 337 17.07 -37.99 6.04
N ASP A 338 16.32 -37.49 5.05
CA ASP A 338 16.76 -36.48 4.10
C ASP A 338 16.34 -35.06 4.54
N LEU A 339 17.24 -34.42 5.30
CA LEU A 339 17.05 -33.06 5.80
C LEU A 339 16.81 -32.01 4.72
N THR A 340 17.14 -32.28 3.45
CA THR A 340 16.95 -31.31 2.37
C THR A 340 15.47 -31.12 2.02
N ASN A 341 14.63 -32.09 2.35
CA ASN A 341 13.20 -32.08 2.07
C ASN A 341 12.32 -31.80 3.30
N ASP A 342 12.89 -31.81 4.51
CA ASP A 342 12.16 -31.59 5.78
C ASP A 342 11.33 -30.30 5.83
N LYS A 343 11.74 -29.27 5.08
CA LYS A 343 10.96 -28.04 4.90
C LYS A 343 9.55 -28.27 4.33
N PHE A 344 9.26 -29.46 3.81
CA PHE A 344 7.97 -29.87 3.26
C PHE A 344 7.18 -30.83 4.18
N ILE A 345 7.67 -31.14 5.38
CA ILE A 345 6.95 -31.98 6.36
C ILE A 345 5.58 -31.36 6.68
N THR A 346 4.52 -32.16 6.68
CA THR A 346 3.14 -31.67 6.83
C THR A 346 2.71 -31.57 8.29
N ALA A 347 3.41 -30.74 9.05
CA ALA A 347 3.11 -30.38 10.43
C ALA A 347 2.66 -28.92 10.53
N ARG A 348 2.49 -28.38 11.74
CA ARG A 348 2.29 -26.94 11.92
C ARG A 348 3.55 -26.21 11.48
N PHE A 349 3.42 -25.09 10.78
CA PHE A 349 4.58 -24.30 10.37
C PHE A 349 5.45 -23.89 11.57
N ARG A 350 4.82 -23.56 12.70
CA ARG A 350 5.51 -23.21 13.96
C ARG A 350 6.29 -24.37 14.61
N ASP A 351 5.99 -25.61 14.23
CA ASP A 351 6.62 -26.79 14.82
C ASP A 351 7.83 -27.30 14.02
N LEU A 352 7.99 -26.87 12.76
CA LEU A 352 9.02 -27.40 11.87
C LEU A 352 10.43 -27.25 12.45
N LYS A 353 10.74 -26.09 13.03
CA LYS A 353 12.03 -25.88 13.70
C LYS A 353 12.17 -26.64 15.03
N PRO A 354 11.31 -26.44 16.04
CA PRO A 354 11.52 -27.06 17.36
C PRO A 354 11.40 -28.59 17.36
N ILE A 355 10.61 -29.17 16.44
CA ILE A 355 10.38 -30.61 16.40
C ILE A 355 11.29 -31.30 15.39
N PHE A 356 11.44 -30.75 14.18
CA PHE A 356 12.12 -31.42 13.07
C PHE A 356 13.49 -30.78 12.75
N GLY A 357 13.91 -29.75 13.48
CA GLY A 357 15.20 -29.09 13.25
C GLY A 357 15.28 -28.27 11.96
N VAL A 358 14.13 -27.97 11.33
CA VAL A 358 14.08 -27.24 10.06
C VAL A 358 14.54 -25.79 10.25
N ASN A 359 15.64 -25.43 9.61
CA ASN A 359 16.18 -24.06 9.60
C ASN A 359 16.05 -23.42 8.21
N ASP A 360 14.83 -23.03 7.86
CA ASP A 360 14.49 -22.42 6.56
C ASP A 360 13.71 -21.11 6.79
N SER A 361 13.97 -20.06 6.01
CA SER A 361 13.38 -18.74 6.22
C SER A 361 11.87 -18.66 5.98
N VAL A 362 11.29 -19.59 5.23
CA VAL A 362 9.86 -19.67 4.92
C VAL A 362 9.15 -20.64 5.87
N ALA A 363 9.79 -21.76 6.21
CA ALA A 363 9.24 -22.79 7.09
C ALA A 363 9.33 -22.40 8.59
N GLN A 364 8.82 -21.22 8.93
CA GLN A 364 8.80 -20.62 10.27
C GLN A 364 7.37 -20.41 10.76
N PRO A 365 7.13 -20.04 12.04
CA PRO A 365 5.81 -19.67 12.55
C PRO A 365 5.05 -18.63 11.69
N GLU A 366 3.74 -18.56 11.87
CA GLU A 366 2.81 -17.76 11.07
C GLU A 366 3.01 -16.26 11.29
N ASN A 367 3.33 -15.86 12.52
CA ASN A 367 3.50 -14.46 12.90
C ASN A 367 4.62 -13.76 12.13
N GLY A 368 5.63 -14.48 11.61
CA GLY A 368 6.64 -13.88 10.74
C GLY A 368 6.11 -13.32 9.43
N LEU A 369 4.96 -13.82 8.95
CA LEU A 369 4.26 -13.32 7.77
C LEU A 369 3.02 -12.49 8.16
N VAL A 370 2.22 -12.98 9.10
CA VAL A 370 0.90 -12.41 9.43
C VAL A 370 0.99 -11.30 10.49
N GLY A 371 2.02 -11.31 11.33
CA GLY A 371 2.20 -10.42 12.49
C GLY A 371 1.55 -10.95 13.78
N VAL A 372 0.49 -11.74 13.67
CA VAL A 372 -0.14 -12.49 14.76
C VAL A 372 -0.15 -13.98 14.41
N MET A 373 -0.44 -14.85 15.36
CA MET A 373 -0.55 -16.28 15.11
C MET A 373 -1.63 -16.92 15.98
N TYR A 374 -2.16 -18.08 15.55
CA TYR A 374 -3.19 -18.85 16.27
C TYR A 374 -2.93 -18.92 17.77
N HIS A 375 -3.93 -18.48 18.53
CA HIS A 375 -3.95 -18.41 19.98
C HIS A 375 -4.89 -19.45 20.59
N GLY A 376 -6.12 -19.54 20.08
CA GLY A 376 -7.07 -20.53 20.56
C GLY A 376 -8.47 -20.47 19.95
N ASP A 377 -9.21 -21.56 20.17
CA ASP A 377 -10.62 -21.76 19.85
C ASP A 377 -11.24 -22.81 20.82
N PRO A 378 -12.59 -22.90 20.94
CA PRO A 378 -13.56 -21.93 20.46
C PRO A 378 -13.60 -20.69 21.37
N PHE A 379 -13.67 -19.50 20.78
CA PHE A 379 -13.92 -18.26 21.50
C PHE A 379 -14.98 -17.41 20.80
N ASN A 380 -15.81 -16.73 21.59
CA ASN A 380 -16.77 -15.75 21.10
C ASN A 380 -16.82 -14.60 22.09
N GLY A 381 -16.48 -13.40 21.65
CA GLY A 381 -16.48 -12.21 22.49
C GLY A 381 -16.42 -10.93 21.68
N ASP A 382 -16.02 -9.85 22.34
CA ASP A 382 -15.91 -8.54 21.72
C ASP A 382 -14.47 -8.25 21.33
N MET A 383 -14.28 -7.65 20.17
CA MET A 383 -12.99 -7.05 19.83
C MET A 383 -12.90 -5.68 20.48
N VAL A 384 -11.80 -5.40 21.20
CA VAL A 384 -11.61 -4.18 21.99
C VAL A 384 -10.48 -3.33 21.40
N VAL A 385 -10.82 -2.12 20.96
CA VAL A 385 -9.85 -1.17 20.39
C VAL A 385 -8.86 -0.72 21.46
N SER A 386 -7.57 -0.87 21.22
CA SER A 386 -6.50 -0.40 22.12
C SER A 386 -5.80 0.84 21.59
N ASP A 387 -5.84 1.09 20.27
CA ASP A 387 -5.22 2.24 19.63
C ASP A 387 -6.09 2.86 18.54
N ALA A 388 -7.05 3.69 18.97
CA ALA A 388 -7.95 4.44 18.10
C ALA A 388 -7.24 5.55 17.30
N SER A 389 -6.00 5.90 17.63
CA SER A 389 -5.20 6.86 16.84
C SER A 389 -4.67 6.24 15.55
N SER A 390 -4.76 4.92 15.41
CA SER A 390 -4.36 4.21 14.21
C SER A 390 -5.10 4.70 12.97
N TRP A 391 -4.38 4.77 11.85
CA TRP A 391 -4.95 5.11 10.54
C TRP A 391 -6.07 4.15 10.13
N VAL A 392 -6.07 2.91 10.64
CA VAL A 392 -7.13 1.91 10.44
C VAL A 392 -8.49 2.48 10.85
N TYR A 393 -8.54 3.27 11.93
CA TYR A 393 -9.79 3.77 12.48
C TYR A 393 -10.15 5.20 12.06
N ARG A 394 -9.41 5.80 11.13
CA ARG A 394 -9.66 7.17 10.67
C ARG A 394 -11.11 7.35 10.19
N GLY A 395 -11.82 8.34 10.75
CA GLY A 395 -13.19 8.65 10.36
C GLY A 395 -14.25 7.62 10.78
N SER A 396 -13.89 6.61 11.58
CA SER A 396 -14.84 5.60 12.09
C SER A 396 -15.60 6.04 13.34
N GLY A 397 -15.12 7.08 14.04
CA GLY A 397 -15.70 7.56 15.30
C GLY A 397 -15.35 6.72 16.54
N VAL A 398 -14.53 5.66 16.39
CA VAL A 398 -14.11 4.83 17.53
C VAL A 398 -13.09 5.57 18.42
N ILE A 399 -13.14 5.25 19.69
CA ILE A 399 -12.18 5.65 20.73
C ILE A 399 -11.51 4.42 21.34
N ASN A 400 -10.43 4.61 22.11
CA ASN A 400 -9.86 3.52 22.90
C ASN A 400 -10.94 2.89 23.79
N SER A 401 -10.90 1.57 23.91
CA SER A 401 -11.90 0.73 24.59
C SER A 401 -13.26 0.62 23.89
N SER A 402 -13.42 1.16 22.66
CA SER A 402 -14.58 0.82 21.83
C SER A 402 -14.63 -0.68 21.58
N ARG A 403 -15.84 -1.24 21.54
CA ARG A 403 -16.09 -2.67 21.38
C ARG A 403 -16.79 -2.94 20.06
N PHE A 404 -16.28 -3.89 19.29
CA PHE A 404 -17.04 -4.51 18.21
C PHE A 404 -17.64 -5.80 18.75
N VAL A 405 -18.92 -5.71 19.10
CA VAL A 405 -19.64 -6.77 19.82
C VAL A 405 -19.76 -8.04 18.97
N GLY A 406 -19.34 -9.18 19.53
CA GLY A 406 -19.45 -10.48 18.87
C GLY A 406 -18.56 -10.66 17.64
N LEU A 407 -17.52 -9.82 17.47
CA LEU A 407 -16.57 -9.88 16.36
C LEU A 407 -15.17 -10.36 16.77
N LEU A 408 -15.03 -10.98 17.95
CA LEU A 408 -13.83 -11.72 18.35
C LEU A 408 -14.15 -13.22 18.45
N GLY A 409 -13.53 -14.02 17.59
CA GLY A 409 -13.76 -15.46 17.44
C GLY A 409 -13.79 -15.86 15.96
N TYR A 410 -14.34 -17.01 15.57
CA TYR A 410 -14.54 -18.23 16.36
C TYR A 410 -13.20 -18.74 16.88
N GLU A 411 -12.17 -18.57 16.04
CA GLU A 411 -10.77 -18.70 16.39
C GLU A 411 -10.13 -17.32 16.46
N THR A 412 -9.04 -17.25 17.22
CA THR A 412 -8.38 -15.99 17.53
C THR A 412 -6.86 -16.12 17.41
N ASP A 413 -6.23 -15.00 17.04
CA ASP A 413 -4.78 -14.89 16.97
C ASP A 413 -4.25 -13.87 17.97
N ALA A 414 -3.00 -14.08 18.40
CA ALA A 414 -2.29 -13.18 19.30
C ALA A 414 -0.89 -12.87 18.78
N ILE A 415 -0.35 -11.71 19.20
CA ILE A 415 1.07 -11.40 19.06
C ILE A 415 1.86 -12.37 19.96
N ALA A 416 2.91 -12.97 19.40
CA ALA A 416 3.74 -13.95 20.09
C ALA A 416 5.16 -13.43 20.34
N ASP A 417 5.70 -13.65 21.54
CA ASP A 417 7.11 -13.41 21.84
C ASP A 417 7.93 -14.69 21.60
N ASN A 418 8.13 -15.01 20.33
CA ASN A 418 8.80 -16.25 19.89
C ASN A 418 10.04 -15.98 19.02
N GLY A 419 10.50 -14.73 18.93
CA GLY A 419 11.62 -14.30 18.09
C GLY A 419 11.31 -14.18 16.59
N TYR A 420 10.08 -14.44 16.15
CA TYR A 420 9.64 -14.29 14.74
C TYR A 420 8.70 -13.11 14.52
N SER A 421 8.33 -12.37 15.57
CA SER A 421 7.47 -11.20 15.42
C SER A 421 8.15 -10.13 14.55
N PRO A 422 7.46 -9.60 13.52
CA PRO A 422 8.02 -8.59 12.64
C PRO A 422 8.46 -7.34 13.42
N PRO A 423 9.55 -6.68 13.01
CA PRO A 423 9.95 -5.43 13.64
C PRO A 423 8.86 -4.38 13.46
N GLN A 424 8.70 -3.50 14.45
CA GLN A 424 7.72 -2.39 14.45
C GLN A 424 6.26 -2.84 14.33
N LEU A 425 5.95 -4.08 14.72
CA LEU A 425 4.58 -4.55 14.84
C LEU A 425 3.77 -3.68 15.81
N ARG A 426 2.67 -3.11 15.32
CA ARG A 426 1.77 -2.26 16.10
C ARG A 426 0.50 -3.02 16.42
N LYS A 427 0.20 -3.12 17.71
CA LYS A 427 -1.08 -3.62 18.24
C LYS A 427 -2.16 -2.53 18.09
N ILE A 428 -3.30 -2.90 17.51
CA ILE A 428 -4.42 -2.01 17.16
C ILE A 428 -5.68 -2.31 17.99
N ALA A 429 -5.89 -3.60 18.29
CA ALA A 429 -6.89 -4.07 19.24
C ALA A 429 -6.21 -5.01 20.24
N ASP A 430 -6.66 -4.95 21.49
CA ASP A 430 -6.19 -5.79 22.60
C ASP A 430 -7.42 -6.31 23.34
N SER A 431 -7.85 -7.50 22.93
CA SER A 431 -9.17 -8.02 23.24
C SER A 431 -9.02 -9.15 24.26
N PRO A 432 -9.57 -9.00 25.48
CA PRO A 432 -9.44 -10.03 26.50
C PRO A 432 -10.12 -11.34 26.08
N ASP A 433 -9.44 -12.45 26.33
CA ASP A 433 -9.94 -13.81 26.15
C ASP A 433 -9.53 -14.69 27.34
N THR A 434 -9.77 -16.00 27.24
CA THR A 434 -9.43 -16.96 28.30
C THR A 434 -7.94 -17.30 28.41
N TRP A 435 -7.11 -16.81 27.49
CA TRP A 435 -5.68 -17.18 27.36
C TRP A 435 -4.73 -16.00 27.55
N GLY A 436 -5.25 -14.77 27.69
CA GLY A 436 -4.52 -13.57 28.10
C GLY A 436 -4.75 -12.37 27.19
N GLY A 437 -5.15 -12.58 25.93
CA GLY A 437 -5.50 -11.51 25.00
C GLY A 437 -5.26 -11.86 23.53
N SER A 438 -6.27 -11.56 22.72
CA SER A 438 -6.26 -11.65 21.26
C SER A 438 -6.07 -10.30 20.62
N HIS A 439 -5.42 -10.27 19.45
CA HIS A 439 -4.82 -9.05 18.93
C HIS A 439 -5.16 -8.78 17.46
N MET A 440 -5.55 -7.55 17.16
CA MET A 440 -5.44 -6.99 15.81
C MET A 440 -4.11 -6.27 15.70
N ALA A 441 -3.39 -6.45 14.59
CA ALA A 441 -2.08 -5.84 14.42
C ALA A 441 -1.81 -5.39 12.98
N THR A 442 -0.81 -4.52 12.85
CA THR A 442 -0.26 -4.11 11.55
C THR A 442 1.24 -3.85 11.65
N TYR A 443 1.96 -4.09 10.56
CA TYR A 443 3.36 -3.71 10.41
C TYR A 443 3.67 -3.32 8.95
N THR A 444 4.79 -2.65 8.75
CA THR A 444 5.28 -2.28 7.41
C THR A 444 6.66 -2.90 7.19
N THR A 445 6.88 -3.50 6.03
CA THR A 445 8.17 -4.10 5.68
C THR A 445 9.17 -3.04 5.22
N PRO A 446 10.48 -3.36 5.19
CA PRO A 446 11.49 -2.48 4.60
C PRO A 446 11.17 -2.04 3.16
N ALA A 447 10.53 -2.92 2.38
CA ALA A 447 10.11 -2.64 1.00
C ALA A 447 8.86 -1.74 0.91
N GLY A 448 8.21 -1.44 2.04
CA GLY A 448 7.00 -0.61 2.09
C GLY A 448 5.69 -1.38 1.97
N ALA A 449 5.73 -2.72 1.91
CA ALA A 449 4.51 -3.54 2.02
C ALA A 449 3.91 -3.34 3.41
N ILE A 450 2.58 -3.25 3.48
CA ILE A 450 1.84 -3.12 4.73
C ILE A 450 1.12 -4.44 4.93
N VAL A 451 1.23 -4.98 6.14
CA VAL A 451 0.47 -6.15 6.55
C VAL A 451 -0.53 -5.72 7.62
N PHE A 452 -1.76 -6.16 7.48
CA PHE A 452 -2.84 -5.95 8.43
C PHE A 452 -3.50 -7.29 8.74
N ALA A 453 -3.68 -7.59 10.02
CA ALA A 453 -4.34 -8.81 10.48
C ALA A 453 -5.38 -8.46 11.54
N THR A 454 -6.61 -8.95 11.36
CA THR A 454 -7.71 -8.76 12.33
C THR A 454 -7.56 -9.66 13.54
N GLY A 455 -6.89 -10.81 13.39
CA GLY A 455 -6.73 -11.83 14.42
C GLY A 455 -8.05 -12.45 14.87
N SER A 456 -9.07 -12.39 14.00
CA SER A 456 -10.39 -12.98 14.25
C SER A 456 -11.07 -13.35 12.94
N MET A 457 -11.54 -14.60 12.84
CA MET A 457 -12.41 -15.07 11.75
C MET A 457 -13.74 -14.29 11.69
N GLN A 458 -14.28 -13.84 12.81
CA GLN A 458 -15.59 -13.20 12.90
C GLN A 458 -15.60 -11.76 12.40
N TRP A 459 -14.45 -11.15 12.13
CA TRP A 459 -14.38 -9.81 11.55
C TRP A 459 -15.29 -9.64 10.33
N VAL A 460 -15.34 -10.65 9.45
CA VAL A 460 -16.14 -10.61 8.22
C VAL A 460 -17.64 -10.44 8.48
N TRP A 461 -18.17 -10.88 9.62
CA TRP A 461 -19.58 -10.69 9.97
C TRP A 461 -19.93 -9.21 10.24
N GLY A 462 -18.94 -8.37 10.53
CA GLY A 462 -19.13 -6.93 10.66
C GLY A 462 -19.23 -6.20 9.31
N LEU A 463 -18.88 -6.85 8.20
CA LEU A 463 -18.86 -6.22 6.87
C LEU A 463 -20.21 -6.29 6.15
N ASP A 464 -21.04 -7.27 6.50
CA ASP A 464 -22.25 -7.58 5.74
C ASP A 464 -23.21 -8.47 6.54
N ASN A 465 -24.49 -8.45 6.16
CA ASN A 465 -25.57 -9.22 6.80
C ASN A 465 -26.16 -10.31 5.89
N TYR A 466 -25.42 -10.73 4.86
CA TYR A 466 -25.88 -11.63 3.80
C TYR A 466 -26.39 -13.00 4.28
N ALA A 467 -25.97 -13.46 5.46
CA ALA A 467 -26.46 -14.70 6.07
C ALA A 467 -27.10 -14.47 7.46
N PHE A 468 -27.18 -15.50 8.29
CA PHE A 468 -28.03 -15.52 9.50
C PHE A 468 -27.55 -14.64 10.67
N ARG A 469 -26.41 -13.94 10.56
CA ARG A 469 -25.84 -13.15 11.66
C ARG A 469 -25.91 -11.65 11.32
N ASN A 470 -26.66 -10.90 12.12
CA ASN A 470 -26.77 -9.45 12.00
C ASN A 470 -25.76 -8.75 12.93
N LEU A 471 -24.48 -8.77 12.53
CA LEU A 471 -23.38 -8.12 13.27
C LEU A 471 -22.72 -6.99 12.48
N GLU A 472 -23.35 -6.60 11.37
CA GLU A 472 -22.90 -5.54 10.48
C GLU A 472 -22.64 -4.25 11.25
N ASN A 473 -21.47 -3.63 11.02
CA ASN A 473 -21.02 -2.49 11.80
C ASN A 473 -20.29 -1.47 10.90
N GLU A 474 -20.78 -0.22 10.86
CA GLU A 474 -20.20 0.81 10.00
C GLU A 474 -18.77 1.20 10.37
N ALA A 475 -18.37 1.14 11.64
CA ALA A 475 -17.00 1.40 12.04
C ALA A 475 -16.05 0.30 11.54
N VAL A 476 -16.50 -0.96 11.53
CA VAL A 476 -15.76 -2.11 10.98
C VAL A 476 -15.63 -1.98 9.46
N LYS A 477 -16.71 -1.67 8.76
CA LYS A 477 -16.66 -1.36 7.32
C LYS A 477 -15.72 -0.20 7.04
N GLN A 478 -15.80 0.89 7.79
CA GLN A 478 -14.90 2.05 7.62
C GLN A 478 -13.45 1.67 7.88
N ALA A 479 -13.17 0.82 8.86
CA ALA A 479 -11.82 0.31 9.12
C ALA A 479 -11.30 -0.51 7.93
N THR A 480 -12.11 -1.42 7.38
CA THR A 480 -11.75 -2.16 6.17
C THR A 480 -11.58 -1.24 4.96
N ARG A 481 -12.42 -0.22 4.76
CA ARG A 481 -12.24 0.80 3.71
C ARG A 481 -10.90 1.52 3.84
N ASN A 482 -10.50 1.88 5.06
CA ASN A 482 -9.22 2.55 5.31
C ASN A 482 -8.03 1.63 4.97
N VAL A 483 -8.10 0.34 5.34
CA VAL A 483 -7.09 -0.68 4.98
C VAL A 483 -7.00 -0.82 3.46
N LEU A 484 -8.12 -1.03 2.78
CA LEU A 484 -8.14 -1.19 1.33
C LEU A 484 -7.63 0.07 0.61
N ALA A 485 -8.04 1.27 1.06
CA ALA A 485 -7.56 2.53 0.49
C ALA A 485 -6.02 2.67 0.61
N ARG A 486 -5.44 2.23 1.73
CA ARG A 486 -3.99 2.26 1.93
C ARG A 486 -3.26 1.17 1.17
N PHE A 487 -3.90 0.03 0.91
CA PHE A 487 -3.39 -1.03 0.05
C PHE A 487 -3.48 -0.69 -1.45
N ALA A 488 -4.35 0.25 -1.82
CA ALA A 488 -4.46 0.73 -3.19
C ALA A 488 -3.30 1.64 -3.59
N VAL A 489 -2.49 2.16 -2.67
CA VAL A 489 -1.33 3.00 -3.03
C VAL A 489 -0.09 2.14 -3.29
N ALA A 490 0.89 2.70 -4.01
CA ALA A 490 2.16 2.01 -4.20
C ALA A 490 2.93 1.92 -2.86
N PRO A 491 3.68 0.83 -2.61
CA PRO A 491 4.49 0.69 -1.41
C PRO A 491 5.55 1.78 -1.33
N LEU A 492 5.82 2.25 -0.12
CA LEU A 492 6.85 3.26 0.15
C LEU A 492 7.98 2.63 0.95
N ALA A 493 9.09 2.33 0.28
CA ALA A 493 10.28 1.76 0.91
C ALA A 493 10.88 2.70 1.95
N MET A 494 11.54 2.11 2.96
CA MET A 494 12.24 2.90 3.98
C MET A 494 13.48 3.61 3.40
N PRO A 495 13.94 4.72 4.00
CA PRO A 495 15.22 5.34 3.67
C PRO A 495 16.40 4.36 3.83
N GLY A 496 17.33 4.38 2.87
CA GLY A 496 18.57 3.59 2.90
C GLY A 496 19.74 4.40 3.46
N ASN A 497 20.85 3.73 3.78
CA ASN A 497 22.13 4.36 4.17
C ASN A 497 21.98 5.48 5.21
N VAL A 498 21.14 5.29 6.21
CA VAL A 498 20.98 6.27 7.30
C VAL A 498 22.29 6.32 8.08
N GLN A 499 22.76 7.54 8.37
CA GLN A 499 23.99 7.80 9.09
C GLN A 499 23.77 8.92 10.11
N ALA A 500 24.50 8.83 11.23
CA ALA A 500 24.56 9.88 12.25
C ALA A 500 26.02 10.23 12.52
N ALA A 501 26.36 11.51 12.44
CA ALA A 501 27.69 12.02 12.72
C ALA A 501 27.63 13.11 13.80
N ALA A 502 28.46 12.98 14.83
CA ALA A 502 28.60 14.02 15.84
C ALA A 502 29.26 15.27 15.24
N ALA A 503 28.73 16.43 15.58
CA ALA A 503 29.26 17.74 15.24
C ALA A 503 29.29 18.64 16.49
N ALA A 504 29.89 19.83 16.39
CA ALA A 504 29.92 20.77 17.50
C ALA A 504 28.49 21.16 17.92
N GLN A 505 28.05 20.68 19.09
CA GLN A 505 26.70 20.88 19.63
C GLN A 505 25.55 20.40 18.72
N ALA A 506 25.82 19.43 17.84
CA ALA A 506 24.81 18.90 16.92
C ALA A 506 25.06 17.43 16.58
N ILE A 507 24.03 16.76 16.08
CA ILE A 507 24.15 15.48 15.37
C ILE A 507 23.62 15.69 13.96
N ASN A 508 24.48 15.47 12.97
CA ASN A 508 24.12 15.55 11.56
C ASN A 508 23.67 14.17 11.09
N LEU A 509 22.45 14.10 10.58
CA LEU A 509 21.84 12.94 9.97
C LEU A 509 21.83 13.09 8.46
N SER A 510 22.07 11.99 7.75
CA SER A 510 21.91 11.88 6.30
C SER A 510 21.38 10.50 5.94
N TRP A 511 20.64 10.42 4.83
CA TRP A 511 20.12 9.16 4.32
C TRP A 511 19.96 9.19 2.81
N THR A 512 19.77 8.03 2.20
CA THR A 512 19.35 7.88 0.81
C THR A 512 17.82 7.80 0.75
N PRO A 513 17.13 8.71 0.05
CA PRO A 513 15.71 8.60 -0.23
C PRO A 513 15.33 7.26 -0.90
N PRO A 514 14.10 6.77 -0.71
CA PRO A 514 13.61 5.67 -1.53
C PRO A 514 13.56 6.09 -3.02
N PRO A 515 13.65 5.14 -3.97
CA PRO A 515 13.71 5.45 -5.40
C PRO A 515 12.51 6.23 -5.94
N ALA A 516 11.34 6.11 -5.31
CA ALA A 516 10.11 6.79 -5.70
C ALA A 516 9.17 7.01 -4.50
N GLY A 517 8.21 7.93 -4.66
CA GLY A 517 7.03 8.04 -3.81
C GLY A 517 7.17 8.84 -2.51
N ALA A 518 8.38 9.15 -2.05
CA ALA A 518 8.57 10.00 -0.86
C ALA A 518 8.42 11.49 -1.21
N THR A 519 7.65 12.23 -0.42
CA THR A 519 7.55 13.70 -0.51
C THR A 519 8.08 14.41 0.74
N SER A 520 8.29 13.67 1.81
CA SER A 520 8.83 14.16 3.08
C SER A 520 9.47 13.04 3.89
N PHE A 521 10.20 13.39 4.95
CA PHE A 521 10.78 12.47 5.91
C PHE A 521 10.40 12.85 7.34
N ASN A 522 10.27 11.83 8.19
CA ASN A 522 10.12 12.00 9.64
C ASN A 522 11.32 11.40 10.36
N ILE A 523 11.70 12.00 11.47
CA ILE A 523 12.81 11.55 12.33
C ILE A 523 12.23 11.19 13.68
N TYR A 524 12.61 10.04 14.19
CA TYR A 524 12.34 9.61 15.56
C TYR A 524 13.66 9.56 16.32
N ARG A 525 13.62 9.90 17.62
CA ARG A 525 14.82 10.07 18.44
C ARG A 525 14.60 9.51 19.85
N SER A 526 15.60 8.85 20.41
CA SER A 526 15.65 8.42 21.81
C SER A 526 17.06 8.58 22.41
N GLN A 527 17.16 8.46 23.73
CA GLN A 527 18.44 8.41 24.46
C GLN A 527 18.80 6.98 24.90
N ALA A 528 17.94 6.01 24.61
CA ALA A 528 18.16 4.60 24.82
C ALA A 528 18.02 3.85 23.48
N PRO A 529 18.80 2.79 23.25
CA PRO A 529 18.68 1.98 22.04
C PRO A 529 17.26 1.38 21.92
N ALA A 530 16.78 1.24 20.69
CA ALA A 530 15.49 0.67 20.31
C ALA A 530 14.26 1.28 21.03
N SER A 531 14.33 2.57 21.37
CA SER A 531 13.34 3.23 22.25
C SER A 531 12.73 4.51 21.68
N GLN A 532 12.72 4.69 20.35
CA GLN A 532 12.23 5.91 19.70
C GLN A 532 10.70 6.08 19.75
N GLY A 533 9.96 5.00 19.99
CA GLY A 533 8.50 5.00 20.03
C GLY A 533 7.85 5.28 18.66
N THR A 534 6.57 5.66 18.71
CA THR A 534 5.71 5.86 17.53
C THR A 534 5.43 7.33 17.22
N THR A 535 5.94 8.27 18.03
CA THR A 535 5.76 9.70 17.80
C THR A 535 7.05 10.29 17.21
N PRO A 536 7.00 10.90 16.02
CA PRO A 536 8.18 11.50 15.42
C PRO A 536 8.65 12.75 16.19
N TYR A 537 9.96 12.88 16.33
CA TYR A 537 10.62 14.07 16.84
C TYR A 537 10.56 15.24 15.86
N ARG A 538 10.65 14.96 14.55
CA ARG A 538 10.47 15.94 13.46
C ARG A 538 9.70 15.30 12.31
N THR A 539 8.89 16.11 11.63
CA THR A 539 8.08 15.67 10.49
C THR A 539 8.18 16.65 9.33
N GLY A 540 7.80 16.21 8.13
CA GLY A 540 7.66 17.10 6.97
C GLY A 540 8.99 17.59 6.37
N LEU A 541 10.10 16.90 6.64
CA LEU A 541 11.41 17.29 6.12
C LEU A 541 11.51 16.99 4.63
N SER A 542 11.87 17.96 3.80
CA SER A 542 12.03 17.77 2.34
C SER A 542 13.44 17.38 1.92
N SER A 543 14.45 17.68 2.75
CA SER A 543 15.85 17.33 2.49
C SER A 543 16.19 15.94 3.04
N PRO A 544 17.04 15.15 2.37
CA PRO A 544 17.53 13.86 2.86
C PRO A 544 18.62 13.97 3.94
N SER A 545 18.57 15.05 4.71
CA SER A 545 19.53 15.38 5.75
C SER A 545 18.87 16.25 6.81
N PHE A 546 19.37 16.14 8.04
CA PHE A 546 18.88 16.93 9.17
C PHE A 546 19.99 17.17 10.18
N SER A 547 20.10 18.39 10.68
CA SER A 547 21.04 18.73 11.76
C SER A 547 20.25 18.89 13.06
N ASP A 548 20.40 17.94 13.98
CA ASP A 548 19.78 18.03 15.30
C ASP A 548 20.63 18.87 16.25
N THR A 549 20.21 20.11 16.47
CA THR A 549 20.86 21.07 17.37
C THR A 549 20.15 21.17 18.72
N ALA A 550 18.95 20.60 18.87
CA ALA A 550 18.18 20.66 20.11
C ALA A 550 18.47 19.42 20.98
N LEU A 551 19.73 19.32 21.41
CA LEU A 551 20.27 18.23 22.21
C LEU A 551 20.32 18.67 23.69
N PRO A 552 19.38 18.21 24.54
CA PRO A 552 19.21 18.74 25.89
C PRO A 552 20.37 18.41 26.84
N ALA A 553 21.16 17.38 26.55
CA ALA A 553 22.32 16.97 27.34
C ALA A 553 23.40 16.33 26.46
N SER A 554 24.64 16.33 26.93
CA SER A 554 25.69 15.46 26.37
C SER A 554 25.28 14.00 26.55
N GLY A 555 25.56 13.16 25.56
CA GLY A 555 25.19 11.74 25.60
C GLY A 555 24.99 11.17 24.20
N THR A 556 24.70 9.88 24.16
CA THR A 556 24.36 9.17 22.92
C THR A 556 22.88 9.35 22.61
N TYR A 557 22.58 9.70 21.37
CA TYR A 557 21.22 9.77 20.85
C TYR A 557 21.09 8.77 19.71
N TYR A 558 19.94 8.10 19.66
CA TYR A 558 19.59 7.09 18.69
C TYR A 558 18.49 7.60 17.78
N TYR A 559 18.62 7.38 16.48
CA TYR A 559 17.72 7.89 15.46
C TYR A 559 17.27 6.81 14.51
N VAL A 560 16.02 6.93 14.06
CA VAL A 560 15.50 6.24 12.88
C VAL A 560 14.77 7.24 12.00
N VAL A 561 14.75 6.99 10.70
CA VAL A 561 14.14 7.86 9.70
C VAL A 561 13.09 7.09 8.93
N THR A 562 11.95 7.71 8.66
CA THR A 562 10.91 7.20 7.76
C THR A 562 10.77 8.12 6.56
N ALA A 563 10.40 7.56 5.42
CA ALA A 563 9.89 8.30 4.27
C ALA A 563 8.37 8.41 4.41
N ALA A 564 7.79 9.52 3.96
CA ALA A 564 6.36 9.75 4.01
C ALA A 564 5.86 10.49 2.77
N ASN A 565 4.59 10.26 2.45
CA ASN A 565 3.80 11.05 1.52
C ASN A 565 2.39 11.29 2.06
N SER A 566 1.51 11.90 1.26
CA SER A 566 0.14 12.20 1.68
C SER A 566 -0.71 10.97 2.01
N ALA A 567 -0.31 9.78 1.54
CA ALA A 567 -1.07 8.54 1.71
C ALA A 567 -0.47 7.61 2.77
N THR A 568 0.85 7.51 2.86
CA THR A 568 1.52 6.55 3.74
C THR A 568 2.87 7.02 4.28
N GLU A 569 3.33 6.33 5.30
CA GLU A 569 4.67 6.41 5.90
C GLU A 569 5.31 5.02 5.79
N SER A 570 6.61 4.98 5.50
CA SER A 570 7.40 3.76 5.37
C SER A 570 7.66 3.10 6.72
N ALA A 571 8.24 1.88 6.69
CA ALA A 571 8.92 1.36 7.86
C ALA A 571 10.05 2.30 8.32
N GLN A 572 10.37 2.28 9.62
CA GLN A 572 11.55 2.97 10.16
C GLN A 572 12.82 2.29 9.64
N SER A 573 13.83 3.09 9.31
CA SER A 573 15.16 2.63 8.93
C SER A 573 15.84 1.81 10.03
N ALA A 574 17.00 1.21 9.70
CA ALA A 574 17.93 0.77 10.73
C ALA A 574 18.28 1.92 11.68
N GLU A 575 18.44 1.59 12.96
CA GLU A 575 18.83 2.54 13.99
C GLU A 575 20.29 2.97 13.80
N VAL A 576 20.52 4.27 13.91
CA VAL A 576 21.87 4.86 13.99
C VAL A 576 22.02 5.66 15.27
N SER A 577 23.25 5.85 15.73
CA SER A 577 23.50 6.68 16.90
C SER A 577 24.76 7.51 16.74
N ALA A 578 24.80 8.62 17.49
CA ALA A 578 26.00 9.43 17.64
C ALA A 578 26.04 10.02 19.06
N THR A 579 27.25 10.24 19.57
CA THR A 579 27.48 10.78 20.92
C THR A 579 27.90 12.23 20.81
N VAL A 580 27.17 13.12 21.48
CA VAL A 580 27.58 14.52 21.63
C VAL A 580 28.32 14.67 22.93
N VAL A 581 29.59 15.08 22.83
CA VAL A 581 30.42 15.43 23.98
C VAL A 581 30.11 16.87 24.36
N ALA A 582 30.06 17.16 25.66
CA ALA A 582 29.98 18.54 26.13
C ALA A 582 31.12 19.37 25.51
N GLY A 583 30.81 20.55 24.97
CA GLY A 583 31.86 21.49 24.57
C GLY A 583 32.78 21.80 25.76
N PRO A 584 34.05 22.17 25.54
CA PRO A 584 34.93 22.57 26.63
C PRO A 584 34.25 23.68 27.45
N PRO A 585 34.34 23.65 28.80
CA PRO A 585 33.80 24.73 29.62
C PRO A 585 34.40 26.07 29.15
N PRO A 586 33.62 27.17 29.18
CA PRO A 586 34.17 28.48 28.86
C PRO A 586 35.38 28.74 29.78
N THR A 587 36.48 29.21 29.20
CA THR A 587 37.73 29.47 29.91
C THR A 587 37.48 30.52 31.01
N PRO A 588 37.96 30.33 32.26
CA PRO A 588 37.84 31.35 33.29
C PRO A 588 38.55 32.64 32.86
N ALA A 589 37.89 33.79 33.01
CA ALA A 589 38.54 35.08 32.81
C ALA A 589 39.68 35.30 33.84
N PRO A 590 40.80 35.94 33.47
CA PRO A 590 41.89 36.21 34.41
C PRO A 590 41.42 37.16 35.53
N ALA A 591 41.73 36.82 36.79
CA ALA A 591 41.45 37.66 37.95
C ALA A 591 42.38 38.89 37.94
N CYS A 592 41.81 40.09 38.08
CA CYS A 592 42.57 41.32 38.17
C CYS A 592 42.78 41.72 39.63
N SER A 593 44.04 41.89 40.02
CA SER A 593 44.42 42.39 41.34
C SER A 593 44.83 43.86 41.24
N PHE A 594 44.23 44.72 42.07
CA PHE A 594 44.54 46.15 42.18
C PHE A 594 44.87 46.53 43.63
N PRO A 595 45.67 47.59 43.86
CA PRO A 595 46.01 48.04 45.21
C PRO A 595 44.79 48.43 46.03
N ASN A 596 44.81 48.21 47.34
CA ASN A 596 43.76 48.71 48.23
C ASN A 596 43.77 50.25 48.28
N TRP A 597 42.59 50.86 48.40
CA TRP A 597 42.44 52.28 48.65
C TRP A 597 42.99 52.63 50.04
N VAL A 598 43.65 53.78 50.14
CA VAL A 598 44.29 54.31 51.35
C VAL A 598 43.81 55.74 51.54
N SER A 599 43.23 56.01 52.71
CA SER A 599 42.70 57.33 53.06
C SER A 599 43.77 58.43 52.96
N GLY A 600 43.43 59.55 52.31
CA GLY A 600 44.33 60.69 52.15
C GLY A 600 45.47 60.51 51.14
N THR A 601 45.54 59.38 50.43
CA THR A 601 46.50 59.17 49.35
C THR A 601 46.04 59.84 48.06
N GLN A 602 46.93 60.56 47.39
CA GLN A 602 46.62 61.18 46.10
C GLN A 602 46.66 60.13 44.96
N TYR A 603 45.54 59.95 44.28
CA TYR A 603 45.37 59.09 43.12
C TYR A 603 45.30 59.93 41.84
N ALA A 604 46.00 59.49 40.78
CA ALA A 604 45.87 60.12 39.47
C ALA A 604 44.52 59.73 38.83
N ALA A 605 44.05 60.54 37.88
CA ALA A 605 42.91 60.15 37.05
C ALA A 605 43.22 58.81 36.35
N GLY A 606 42.28 57.87 36.39
CA GLY A 606 42.43 56.52 35.85
C GLY A 606 43.01 55.49 36.82
N SER A 607 43.50 55.87 38.01
CA SER A 607 43.93 54.90 39.03
C SER A 607 42.77 53.99 39.46
N ILE A 608 43.04 52.69 39.58
CA ILE A 608 42.05 51.69 40.02
C ILE A 608 42.48 51.14 41.38
N VAL A 609 41.55 51.11 42.33
CA VAL A 609 41.78 50.65 43.69
C VAL A 609 40.67 49.69 44.14
N ALA A 610 41.01 48.76 45.01
CA ALA A 610 40.04 47.96 45.77
C ALA A 610 39.63 48.72 47.04
N TYR A 611 38.33 48.93 47.24
CA TYR A 611 37.82 49.54 48.47
C TYR A 611 37.35 48.47 49.45
N THR A 612 37.17 48.86 50.72
CA THR A 612 36.86 47.92 51.83
C THR A 612 35.50 47.22 51.69
N ASP A 613 34.66 47.65 50.76
CA ASP A 613 33.40 46.99 50.39
C ASP A 613 33.59 45.79 49.43
N GLY A 614 34.83 45.51 49.02
CA GLY A 614 35.17 44.42 48.10
C GLY A 614 35.06 44.78 46.62
N ASN A 615 34.69 46.03 46.28
CA ASN A 615 34.55 46.49 44.90
C ASN A 615 35.80 47.25 44.42
N LEU A 616 35.97 47.30 43.10
CA LEU A 616 37.00 48.11 42.46
C LEU A 616 36.41 49.46 42.02
N TYR A 617 37.19 50.52 42.16
CA TYR A 617 36.82 51.86 41.75
C TYR A 617 37.93 52.50 40.93
N ARG A 618 37.55 53.19 39.86
CA ARG A 618 38.44 53.99 39.02
C ARG A 618 38.28 55.47 39.35
N ALA A 619 39.39 56.17 39.54
CA ALA A 619 39.38 57.62 39.75
C ALA A 619 39.02 58.33 38.44
N LYS A 620 37.92 59.09 38.42
CA LYS A 620 37.48 59.87 37.24
C LYS A 620 38.39 61.07 36.98
N PHE A 621 38.99 61.62 38.05
CA PHE A 621 39.89 62.77 38.04
C PHE A 621 41.03 62.55 39.06
N ALA A 622 42.04 63.42 39.07
CA ALA A 622 43.02 63.43 40.15
C ALA A 622 42.30 63.62 41.50
N ASN A 623 42.54 62.71 42.44
CA ASN A 623 41.74 62.54 43.63
C ASN A 623 42.65 62.53 44.87
N PRO A 624 42.53 63.47 45.81
CA PRO A 624 43.36 63.54 47.02
C PRO A 624 43.08 62.44 48.06
N GLY A 625 42.38 61.37 47.68
CA GLY A 625 42.07 60.24 48.56
C GLY A 625 40.69 60.35 49.21
N TYR A 626 39.70 60.90 48.49
CA TYR A 626 38.30 60.84 48.90
C TYR A 626 37.79 59.40 48.91
N ILE A 627 36.79 59.11 49.76
CA ILE A 627 36.22 57.77 49.92
C ILE A 627 35.41 57.37 48.66
N PRO A 628 35.68 56.21 48.03
CA PRO A 628 34.99 55.72 46.83
C PRO A 628 33.48 55.65 46.89
N THR A 629 32.93 55.20 48.02
CA THR A 629 31.47 55.07 48.21
C THR A 629 30.78 56.39 48.56
N VAL A 630 31.52 57.42 48.97
CA VAL A 630 30.95 58.71 49.36
C VAL A 630 30.93 59.69 48.20
N SER A 631 31.95 59.64 47.32
CA SER A 631 32.13 60.63 46.27
C SER A 631 32.15 60.01 44.86
N THR A 632 30.95 59.78 44.34
CA THR A 632 30.70 59.36 42.93
C THR A 632 31.14 60.40 41.89
N PHE A 633 31.46 61.63 42.33
CA PHE A 633 32.08 62.65 41.48
C PHE A 633 33.52 62.28 41.11
N TYR A 634 34.30 61.77 42.08
CA TYR A 634 35.71 61.44 41.91
C TYR A 634 35.95 59.97 41.57
N TRP A 635 35.00 59.08 41.85
CA TRP A 635 35.11 57.64 41.64
C TRP A 635 33.96 57.09 40.81
N GLU A 636 34.27 56.13 39.94
CA GLU A 636 33.28 55.27 39.27
C GLU A 636 33.57 53.79 39.56
N PRO A 637 32.55 52.93 39.70
CA PRO A 637 32.75 51.49 39.82
C PRO A 637 33.52 50.94 38.61
N PHE A 638 34.47 50.05 38.87
CA PHE A 638 35.27 49.39 37.84
C PHE A 638 35.03 47.89 37.88
N VAL A 639 34.81 47.29 36.71
CA VAL A 639 34.71 45.83 36.55
C VAL A 639 35.88 45.40 35.69
N CYS A 640 36.64 44.39 36.13
CA CYS A 640 37.74 43.93 35.32
C CYS A 640 37.22 43.09 34.15
N THR A 641 37.46 43.55 32.93
CA THR A 641 37.19 42.84 31.69
C THR A 641 38.52 42.48 31.03
N ALA A 642 38.64 41.28 30.47
CA ALA A 642 39.88 40.73 29.91
C ALA A 642 40.34 41.37 28.58
N THR A 643 40.00 42.64 28.30
CA THR A 643 40.34 43.31 27.04
C THR A 643 40.37 44.83 27.22
N PRO A 644 41.41 45.56 26.75
CA PRO A 644 41.45 47.02 26.87
C PRO A 644 40.38 47.67 25.99
N PRO A 645 39.79 48.81 26.41
CA PRO A 645 38.82 49.52 25.59
C PRO A 645 39.54 50.22 24.42
N PRO A 646 39.07 50.07 23.16
CA PRO A 646 39.58 50.88 22.06
C PRO A 646 39.14 52.34 22.21
N THR A 647 40.08 53.25 21.94
CA THR A 647 39.88 54.69 21.76
C THR A 647 38.74 54.97 20.78
N PRO A 648 37.82 55.92 21.05
CA PRO A 648 36.68 56.17 20.18
C PRO A 648 37.15 56.83 18.88
N THR A 649 37.05 56.08 17.78
CA THR A 649 36.99 56.63 16.43
C THR A 649 35.51 56.59 16.02
N PRO A 650 34.86 57.72 15.67
CA PRO A 650 33.44 57.72 15.35
C PRO A 650 33.23 56.96 14.04
N THR A 651 32.47 55.87 14.09
CA THR A 651 32.02 55.11 12.92
C THR A 651 30.52 54.85 13.11
N PRO A 652 29.68 55.08 12.08
CA PRO A 652 28.26 55.36 12.24
C PRO A 652 27.46 54.13 12.70
N THR A 653 26.54 54.37 13.62
CA THR A 653 25.48 53.42 13.98
C THR A 653 24.56 53.23 12.76
N PRO A 654 24.32 52.01 12.26
CA PRO A 654 23.33 51.81 11.22
C PRO A 654 21.94 52.07 11.81
N VAL A 655 21.31 53.16 11.37
CA VAL A 655 19.95 53.51 11.77
C VAL A 655 18.99 52.81 10.81
N CYS A 656 18.22 51.84 11.31
CA CYS A 656 17.10 51.25 10.57
C CYS A 656 15.90 52.19 10.62
N SER A 657 15.94 53.26 9.83
CA SER A 657 14.83 54.20 9.70
C SER A 657 14.12 53.96 8.37
N PHE A 658 12.86 53.52 8.42
CA PHE A 658 11.99 53.31 7.25
C PHE A 658 10.79 54.26 7.30
N PRO A 659 10.26 54.71 6.14
CA PRO A 659 9.12 55.63 6.10
C PRO A 659 7.90 55.07 6.85
N ASN A 660 7.13 55.95 7.47
CA ASN A 660 5.85 55.57 8.05
C ASN A 660 4.89 55.10 6.94
N TRP A 661 4.11 54.06 7.22
CA TRP A 661 3.04 53.63 6.34
C TRP A 661 1.97 54.72 6.21
N VAL A 662 1.47 54.91 4.99
CA VAL A 662 0.47 55.91 4.61
C VAL A 662 -0.67 55.20 3.90
N SER A 663 -1.89 55.36 4.41
CA SER A 663 -3.08 54.73 3.85
C SER A 663 -3.29 55.13 2.37
N GLY A 664 -3.60 54.14 1.52
CA GLY A 664 -3.88 54.35 0.10
C GLY A 664 -2.65 54.65 -0.78
N THR A 665 -1.43 54.61 -0.21
CA THR A 665 -0.20 54.76 -0.99
C THR A 665 0.20 53.45 -1.65
N GLN A 666 0.55 53.48 -2.93
CA GLN A 666 1.05 52.30 -3.63
C GLN A 666 2.51 52.00 -3.27
N TYR A 667 2.77 50.81 -2.74
CA TYR A 667 4.08 50.28 -2.39
C TYR A 667 4.51 49.20 -3.38
N ALA A 668 5.75 49.24 -3.86
CA ALA A 668 6.31 48.16 -4.67
C ALA A 668 6.61 46.92 -3.81
N ALA A 669 6.66 45.73 -4.42
CA ALA A 669 7.13 44.52 -3.74
C ALA A 669 8.53 44.74 -3.16
N GLY A 670 8.74 44.33 -1.91
CA GLY A 670 9.96 44.54 -1.15
C GLY A 670 10.03 45.87 -0.36
N SER A 671 9.08 46.79 -0.52
CA SER A 671 9.04 48.04 0.25
C SER A 671 8.90 47.76 1.75
N ILE A 672 9.65 48.46 2.60
CA ILE A 672 9.60 48.33 4.06
C ILE A 672 9.06 49.64 4.65
N VAL A 673 8.09 49.54 5.56
CA VAL A 673 7.46 50.68 6.23
C VAL A 673 7.36 50.45 7.72
N THR A 674 7.33 51.55 8.48
CA THR A 674 7.00 51.55 9.92
C THR A 674 5.49 51.75 10.05
N TYR A 675 4.77 50.81 10.67
CA TYR A 675 3.34 50.96 10.92
C TYR A 675 3.08 51.66 12.27
N THR A 676 1.86 52.13 12.51
CA THR A 676 1.50 52.93 13.69
C THR A 676 1.67 52.20 15.03
N ASP A 677 1.83 50.88 15.00
CA ASP A 677 2.16 50.05 16.16
C ASP A 677 3.65 50.02 16.51
N GLY A 678 4.49 50.72 15.74
CA GLY A 678 5.94 50.79 15.94
C GLY A 678 6.73 49.64 15.29
N ASN A 679 6.06 48.68 14.65
CA ASN A 679 6.70 47.54 13.98
C ASN A 679 7.00 47.83 12.50
N LEU A 680 7.96 47.08 11.95
CA LEU A 680 8.33 47.14 10.54
C LEU A 680 7.64 46.03 9.75
N TYR A 681 7.16 46.37 8.55
CA TYR A 681 6.51 45.44 7.64
C TYR A 681 7.08 45.55 6.23
N ARG A 682 7.29 44.40 5.57
CA ARG A 682 7.74 44.31 4.17
C ARG A 682 6.58 43.91 3.26
N ALA A 683 6.42 44.60 2.13
CA ALA A 683 5.40 44.26 1.13
C ALA A 683 5.84 43.01 0.35
N LYS A 684 5.05 41.94 0.36
CA LYS A 684 5.34 40.70 -0.39
C LYS A 684 5.09 40.85 -1.90
N PHE A 685 4.19 41.76 -2.28
CA PHE A 685 3.81 42.08 -3.66
C PHE A 685 3.59 43.59 -3.83
N ALA A 686 3.35 44.07 -5.04
CA ALA A 686 2.86 45.44 -5.25
C ALA A 686 1.55 45.63 -4.49
N ASN A 687 1.50 46.64 -3.63
CA ASN A 687 0.48 46.80 -2.61
C ASN A 687 -0.14 48.21 -2.70
N PRO A 688 -1.44 48.36 -2.97
CA PRO A 688 -2.13 49.65 -3.06
C PRO A 688 -2.23 50.46 -1.75
N GLY A 689 -1.57 50.03 -0.68
CA GLY A 689 -1.62 50.69 0.62
C GLY A 689 -2.64 50.06 1.57
N TYR A 690 -2.79 48.73 1.50
CA TYR A 690 -3.56 47.98 2.50
C TYR A 690 -2.90 48.06 3.88
N ILE A 691 -3.70 47.93 4.94
CA ILE A 691 -3.23 48.04 6.34
C ILE A 691 -2.35 46.82 6.71
N PRO A 692 -1.10 47.03 7.19
CA PRO A 692 -0.15 45.97 7.53
C PRO A 692 -0.64 44.92 8.53
N THR A 693 -1.42 45.34 9.54
CA THR A 693 -1.96 44.43 10.56
C THR A 693 -3.24 43.72 10.13
N VAL A 694 -3.90 44.14 9.04
CA VAL A 694 -5.15 43.55 8.55
C VAL A 694 -4.89 42.55 7.44
N SER A 695 -3.92 42.81 6.56
CA SER A 695 -3.65 41.94 5.42
C SER A 695 -2.25 41.32 5.47
N THR A 696 -2.18 40.15 6.11
CA THR A 696 -1.01 39.26 6.08
C THR A 696 -0.77 38.66 4.71
N PHE A 697 -1.67 38.85 3.74
CA PHE A 697 -1.47 38.47 2.34
C PHE A 697 -0.49 39.41 1.64
N PHE A 698 -0.62 40.72 1.84
CA PHE A 698 0.26 41.72 1.21
C PHE A 698 1.49 42.09 2.05
N TRP A 699 1.44 41.90 3.37
CA TRP A 699 2.51 42.30 4.29
C TRP A 699 3.08 41.10 5.07
N GLU A 700 4.37 41.15 5.38
CA GLU A 700 5.04 40.27 6.35
C GLU A 700 5.83 41.11 7.38
N PRO A 701 5.95 40.66 8.65
CA PRO A 701 6.80 41.34 9.64
C PRO A 701 8.27 41.36 9.20
N TYR A 702 8.96 42.46 9.45
CA TYR A 702 10.38 42.62 9.08
C TYR A 702 11.24 42.92 10.31
N VAL A 703 12.38 42.25 10.42
CA VAL A 703 13.39 42.46 11.47
C VAL A 703 14.64 43.04 10.81
N CYS A 704 15.17 44.14 11.33
CA CYS A 704 16.34 44.78 10.73
C CYS A 704 17.62 43.95 10.96
N THR A 705 18.30 43.57 9.87
CA THR A 705 19.51 42.72 9.90
C THR A 705 20.82 43.45 9.55
N GLY A 706 20.83 44.79 9.58
CA GLY A 706 22.07 45.59 9.46
C GLY A 706 22.75 45.64 8.08
N THR A 707 22.09 45.17 7.02
CA THR A 707 22.58 45.26 5.63
C THR A 707 21.58 46.06 4.78
N ALA A 708 22.03 47.15 4.16
CA ALA A 708 21.18 48.05 3.38
C ALA A 708 20.67 47.36 2.09
N PRO A 709 19.37 47.47 1.72
CA PRO A 709 18.89 47.06 0.41
C PRO A 709 19.35 48.06 -0.67
N PRO A 710 19.56 47.64 -1.94
CA PRO A 710 19.98 48.55 -3.00
C PRO A 710 18.86 49.53 -3.38
N THR A 711 19.23 50.81 -3.57
CA THR A 711 18.34 51.90 -3.99
C THR A 711 17.86 51.73 -5.44
N PRO A 712 16.57 51.97 -5.77
CA PRO A 712 16.10 51.98 -7.16
C PRO A 712 16.44 53.29 -7.88
N THR A 713 17.06 53.19 -9.06
CA THR A 713 17.37 54.33 -9.95
C THR A 713 16.19 54.61 -10.90
N PRO A 714 15.79 55.88 -11.14
CA PRO A 714 14.65 56.21 -12.00
C PRO A 714 14.96 56.06 -13.50
N THR A 715 13.93 55.68 -14.25
CA THR A 715 13.92 55.49 -15.71
C THR A 715 13.85 56.83 -16.47
N PRO A 716 14.66 56.99 -17.54
CA PRO A 716 14.23 57.72 -18.73
C PRO A 716 14.24 56.85 -20.01
N THR A 717 13.32 57.18 -20.91
CA THR A 717 12.94 56.55 -22.19
C THR A 717 13.47 57.41 -23.37
N PRO A 718 13.60 56.97 -24.66
CA PRO A 718 14.29 55.82 -25.27
C PRO A 718 15.22 56.19 -26.48
N THR A 719 15.84 55.16 -27.11
CA THR A 719 16.26 54.99 -28.55
C THR A 719 17.78 55.10 -28.88
N PRO A 720 18.36 54.26 -29.78
CA PRO A 720 18.37 52.79 -29.90
C PRO A 720 19.82 52.19 -30.03
N THR A 721 19.92 50.85 -30.12
CA THR A 721 21.07 50.01 -30.60
C THR A 721 22.01 49.47 -29.50
N PRO A 722 22.58 48.23 -29.58
CA PRO A 722 22.26 47.00 -30.32
C PRO A 722 21.81 45.84 -29.40
N THR A 723 21.13 44.85 -29.97
CA THR A 723 20.57 43.66 -29.30
C THR A 723 21.60 42.79 -28.58
N PRO A 724 21.48 42.57 -27.26
CA PRO A 724 22.08 41.44 -26.55
C PRO A 724 21.06 40.29 -26.39
N THR A 725 21.55 39.07 -26.60
CA THR A 725 20.83 37.79 -26.58
C THR A 725 20.11 37.51 -25.23
N PRO A 726 18.84 37.06 -25.25
CA PRO A 726 18.04 36.84 -24.03
C PRO A 726 18.36 35.54 -23.29
N THR A 727 18.23 35.58 -21.96
CA THR A 727 18.07 34.42 -21.07
C THR A 727 16.68 33.80 -21.29
N PRO A 728 16.52 32.46 -21.41
CA PRO A 728 15.31 31.85 -21.95
C PRO A 728 14.12 31.93 -20.97
N THR A 729 13.06 32.61 -21.40
CA THR A 729 11.71 32.55 -20.81
C THR A 729 10.93 31.40 -21.42
N CYS A 730 10.37 30.55 -20.57
CA CYS A 730 9.57 29.41 -20.98
C CYS A 730 8.10 29.84 -21.22
N SER A 731 7.81 30.32 -22.42
CA SER A 731 6.47 30.71 -22.85
C SER A 731 6.15 30.00 -24.16
N PHE A 732 5.10 29.17 -24.18
CA PHE A 732 4.66 28.43 -25.37
C PHE A 732 3.22 28.82 -25.76
N PRO A 733 2.86 28.70 -27.05
CA PRO A 733 1.52 29.04 -27.53
C PRO A 733 0.43 28.23 -26.82
N ASP A 734 -0.74 28.83 -26.61
CA ASP A 734 -1.90 28.10 -26.11
C ASP A 734 -2.33 27.02 -27.12
N TRP A 735 -2.75 25.88 -26.61
CA TRP A 735 -3.32 24.81 -27.43
C TRP A 735 -4.65 25.29 -28.03
N VAL A 736 -4.76 25.18 -29.35
CA VAL A 736 -5.97 25.42 -30.14
C VAL A 736 -6.51 24.08 -30.65
N SER A 737 -7.81 23.85 -30.45
CA SER A 737 -8.51 22.65 -30.90
C SER A 737 -8.55 22.54 -32.42
N GLY A 738 -8.28 21.34 -32.96
CA GLY A 738 -8.31 21.07 -34.41
C GLY A 738 -7.09 21.59 -35.20
N THR A 739 -6.13 22.23 -34.53
CA THR A 739 -4.87 22.68 -35.14
C THR A 739 -3.89 21.52 -35.26
N GLN A 740 -3.22 21.38 -36.40
CA GLN A 740 -2.20 20.35 -36.59
C GLN A 740 -0.85 20.78 -35.98
N TYR A 741 -0.34 19.98 -35.05
CA TYR A 741 0.95 20.15 -34.38
C TYR A 741 1.95 19.11 -34.90
N ALA A 742 3.17 19.53 -35.24
CA ALA A 742 4.25 18.61 -35.57
C ALA A 742 4.76 17.89 -34.31
N ALA A 743 5.39 16.72 -34.48
CA ALA A 743 6.09 16.05 -33.38
C ALA A 743 7.13 17.00 -32.75
N GLY A 744 7.15 17.08 -31.43
CA GLY A 744 7.97 18.00 -30.64
C GLY A 744 7.35 19.36 -30.34
N SER A 745 6.20 19.70 -30.92
CA SER A 745 5.50 20.96 -30.61
C SER A 745 5.11 21.02 -29.14
N ILE A 746 5.33 22.16 -28.48
CA ILE A 746 4.96 22.37 -27.08
C ILE A 746 3.87 23.43 -27.02
N VAL A 747 2.82 23.16 -26.26
CA VAL A 747 1.67 24.05 -26.08
C VAL A 747 1.30 24.17 -24.61
N THR A 748 0.72 25.31 -24.25
CA THR A 748 0.06 25.52 -22.96
C THR A 748 -1.38 25.07 -23.07
N TYR A 749 -1.80 24.06 -22.32
CA TYR A 749 -3.19 23.61 -22.31
C TYR A 749 -4.02 24.43 -21.31
N THR A 750 -5.35 24.38 -21.41
CA THR A 750 -6.27 25.22 -20.61
C THR A 750 -6.18 24.97 -19.10
N ASP A 751 -5.53 23.88 -18.68
CA ASP A 751 -5.25 23.58 -17.28
C ASP A 751 -3.98 24.29 -16.75
N GLY A 752 -3.31 25.09 -17.59
CA GLY A 752 -2.09 25.83 -17.27
C GLY A 752 -0.80 25.01 -17.40
N ASN A 753 -0.89 23.73 -17.78
CA ASN A 753 0.27 22.86 -17.94
C ASN A 753 0.81 22.88 -19.38
N LEU A 754 2.09 22.55 -19.53
CA LEU A 754 2.73 22.42 -20.84
C LEU A 754 2.71 20.97 -21.30
N TYR A 755 2.42 20.78 -22.59
CA TYR A 755 2.42 19.45 -23.22
C TYR A 755 3.22 19.46 -24.51
N ARG A 756 4.03 18.42 -24.72
CA ARG A 756 4.81 18.19 -25.93
C ARG A 756 4.15 17.11 -26.79
N ALA A 757 4.02 17.35 -28.09
CA ALA A 757 3.51 16.36 -29.03
C ALA A 757 4.56 15.26 -29.26
N LYS A 758 4.23 14.00 -29.03
CA LYS A 758 5.12 12.85 -29.28
C LYS A 758 5.24 12.49 -30.76
N PHE A 759 4.17 12.77 -31.52
CA PHE A 759 4.04 12.53 -32.96
C PHE A 759 3.31 13.70 -33.64
N ALA A 760 3.25 13.70 -34.98
CA ALA A 760 2.38 14.64 -35.69
C ALA A 760 0.92 14.44 -35.24
N ASN A 761 0.27 15.52 -34.82
CA ASN A 761 -0.95 15.50 -34.05
C ASN A 761 -1.97 16.46 -34.67
N PRO A 762 -3.15 16.02 -35.13
CA PRO A 762 -4.17 16.87 -35.76
C PRO A 762 -4.94 17.77 -34.77
N GLY A 763 -4.43 17.96 -33.56
CA GLY A 763 -5.06 18.82 -32.54
C GLY A 763 -5.95 18.04 -31.57
N TYR A 764 -5.57 16.81 -31.24
CA TYR A 764 -6.18 16.05 -30.14
C TYR A 764 -5.94 16.74 -28.80
N ILE A 765 -6.84 16.53 -27.84
CA ILE A 765 -6.79 17.16 -26.52
C ILE A 765 -5.62 16.57 -25.70
N PRO A 766 -4.69 17.40 -25.18
CA PRO A 766 -3.53 16.96 -24.40
C PRO A 766 -3.82 16.08 -23.19
N THR A 767 -4.90 16.34 -22.47
CA THR A 767 -5.29 15.57 -21.27
C THR A 767 -6.05 14.28 -21.58
N VAL A 768 -6.53 14.11 -22.82
CA VAL A 768 -7.32 12.93 -23.23
C VAL A 768 -6.44 11.91 -23.96
N SER A 769 -5.47 12.37 -24.76
CA SER A 769 -4.65 11.49 -25.59
C SER A 769 -3.17 11.52 -25.20
N THR A 770 -2.81 10.72 -24.20
CA THR A 770 -1.41 10.47 -23.77
C THR A 770 -0.58 9.71 -24.81
N PHE A 771 -1.22 9.20 -25.86
CA PHE A 771 -0.52 8.64 -27.02
C PHE A 771 0.17 9.74 -27.84
N PHE A 772 -0.53 10.85 -28.10
CA PHE A 772 0.01 11.95 -28.90
C PHE A 772 0.70 13.04 -28.08
N TRP A 773 0.43 13.14 -26.77
CA TRP A 773 0.99 14.18 -25.91
C TRP A 773 1.71 13.60 -24.68
N GLU A 774 2.77 14.27 -24.25
CA GLU A 774 3.45 14.05 -22.96
C GLU A 774 3.58 15.37 -22.20
N PRO A 775 3.53 15.36 -20.84
CA PRO A 775 3.78 16.56 -20.05
C PRO A 775 5.19 17.12 -20.28
N TYR A 776 5.32 18.44 -20.31
CA TYR A 776 6.61 19.12 -20.50
C TYR A 776 6.93 20.05 -19.32
N PHE A 777 8.17 20.01 -18.85
CA PHE A 777 8.66 20.85 -17.76
C PHE A 777 9.83 21.71 -18.23
N CYS A 778 9.80 22.99 -17.86
CA CYS A 778 10.83 23.94 -18.22
C CYS A 778 12.10 23.75 -17.40
N THR A 779 13.18 23.31 -18.05
CA THR A 779 14.50 23.23 -17.44
C THR A 779 15.33 24.46 -17.81
N ALA A 780 16.07 25.03 -16.84
CA ALA A 780 16.96 26.19 -17.02
C ALA A 780 18.20 25.91 -17.90
N THR A 781 18.26 24.72 -18.50
CA THR A 781 19.31 24.29 -19.41
C THR A 781 18.62 23.76 -20.66
N PRO A 782 18.91 24.27 -21.88
CA PRO A 782 18.46 23.60 -23.08
C PRO A 782 19.06 22.19 -23.08
N PRO A 783 18.28 21.14 -23.42
CA PRO A 783 18.88 19.84 -23.68
C PRO A 783 19.89 20.00 -24.82
N PRO A 784 21.02 19.28 -24.80
CA PRO A 784 21.99 19.37 -25.89
C PRO A 784 21.27 19.07 -27.20
N THR A 785 21.43 19.96 -28.18
CA THR A 785 21.08 19.65 -29.57
C THR A 785 21.79 18.33 -29.91
N PRO A 786 21.07 17.28 -30.34
CA PRO A 786 21.73 16.04 -30.69
C PRO A 786 22.65 16.30 -31.88
N THR A 787 23.96 16.33 -31.62
CA THR A 787 24.96 16.06 -32.65
C THR A 787 24.67 14.65 -33.16
N PRO A 788 24.50 14.44 -34.48
CA PRO A 788 24.22 13.13 -35.02
C PRO A 788 25.46 12.24 -34.83
N THR A 789 25.49 11.49 -33.74
CA THR A 789 26.38 10.34 -33.58
C THR A 789 25.71 9.16 -34.29
N PRO A 790 26.45 8.43 -35.14
CA PRO A 790 25.88 7.50 -36.11
C PRO A 790 25.04 6.42 -35.43
N THR A 791 23.82 6.23 -35.94
CA THR A 791 23.02 5.04 -35.68
C THR A 791 23.88 3.82 -35.96
N PRO A 792 23.96 2.82 -35.06
CA PRO A 792 24.53 1.54 -35.43
C PRO A 792 23.67 0.99 -36.58
N THR A 793 24.17 1.08 -37.81
CA THR A 793 23.50 0.52 -38.97
C THR A 793 23.61 -0.99 -38.89
N CYS A 794 22.63 -1.62 -38.27
CA CYS A 794 22.35 -3.02 -38.53
C CYS A 794 21.84 -3.17 -39.97
N SER A 795 22.76 -3.40 -40.90
CA SER A 795 22.39 -3.81 -42.25
C SER A 795 22.14 -5.31 -42.25
N PHE A 796 20.88 -5.73 -42.33
CA PHE A 796 20.49 -7.13 -42.54
C PHE A 796 19.92 -7.32 -43.94
N PRO A 797 20.10 -8.51 -44.54
CA PRO A 797 19.56 -8.79 -45.88
C PRO A 797 18.02 -8.71 -45.88
N SER A 798 17.44 -8.25 -46.98
CA SER A 798 15.99 -8.33 -47.17
C SER A 798 15.52 -9.77 -47.18
N TRP A 799 14.33 -10.03 -46.62
CA TRP A 799 13.69 -11.32 -46.73
C TRP A 799 13.35 -11.62 -48.20
N VAL A 800 13.64 -12.85 -48.62
CA VAL A 800 13.43 -13.35 -49.98
C VAL A 800 12.50 -14.55 -49.90
N SER A 801 11.39 -14.48 -50.63
CA SER A 801 10.39 -15.55 -50.65
C SER A 801 11.00 -16.89 -51.09
N GLY A 802 10.70 -17.96 -50.35
CA GLY A 802 11.17 -19.32 -50.65
C GLY A 802 12.63 -19.61 -50.26
N THR A 803 13.34 -18.65 -49.65
CA THR A 803 14.71 -18.87 -49.15
C THR A 803 14.68 -19.46 -47.75
N GLN A 804 15.54 -20.47 -47.49
CA GLN A 804 15.67 -21.02 -46.15
C GLN A 804 16.60 -20.16 -45.28
N TYR A 805 16.20 -19.93 -44.03
CA TYR A 805 16.94 -19.14 -43.04
C TYR A 805 17.30 -20.00 -41.84
N ALA A 806 18.56 -19.98 -41.41
CA ALA A 806 18.99 -20.67 -40.19
C ALA A 806 18.37 -20.03 -38.93
N ALA A 807 18.27 -20.78 -37.84
CA ALA A 807 17.88 -20.23 -36.55
C ALA A 807 18.85 -19.10 -36.15
N GLY A 808 18.30 -17.97 -35.70
CA GLY A 808 19.04 -16.75 -35.37
C GLY A 808 19.28 -15.80 -36.54
N ALA A 809 18.97 -16.18 -37.79
CA ALA A 809 19.10 -15.27 -38.93
C ALA A 809 18.13 -14.09 -38.81
N VAL A 810 18.64 -12.89 -39.09
CA VAL A 810 17.85 -11.64 -39.06
C VAL A 810 17.68 -11.11 -40.48
N VAL A 811 16.45 -10.72 -40.82
CA VAL A 811 16.08 -10.19 -42.14
C VAL A 811 15.24 -8.95 -42.03
N LEU A 812 15.34 -8.06 -43.01
CA LEU A 812 14.44 -6.92 -43.19
C LEU A 812 13.23 -7.37 -44.03
N TYR A 813 12.03 -7.33 -43.45
CA TYR A 813 10.80 -7.65 -44.17
C TYR A 813 10.22 -6.40 -44.86
N THR A 814 9.30 -6.60 -45.81
CA THR A 814 8.76 -5.53 -46.66
C THR A 814 7.95 -4.47 -45.92
N ASP A 815 7.58 -4.73 -44.67
CA ASP A 815 6.93 -3.78 -43.77
C ASP A 815 7.92 -2.83 -43.05
N GLY A 816 9.21 -2.91 -43.39
CA GLY A 816 10.27 -2.09 -42.84
C GLY A 816 10.79 -2.55 -41.48
N ASN A 817 10.30 -3.68 -40.95
CA ASN A 817 10.73 -4.23 -39.67
C ASN A 817 11.76 -5.36 -39.82
N LEU A 818 12.60 -5.52 -38.80
CA LEU A 818 13.54 -6.63 -38.69
C LEU A 818 12.88 -7.81 -37.97
N TYR A 819 13.15 -9.02 -38.46
CA TYR A 819 12.66 -10.25 -37.88
C TYR A 819 13.80 -11.25 -37.71
N ARG A 820 13.85 -11.91 -36.55
CA ARG A 820 14.81 -12.97 -36.24
C ARG A 820 14.12 -14.32 -36.30
N ALA A 821 14.73 -15.28 -36.99
CA ALA A 821 14.23 -16.64 -37.08
C ALA A 821 14.44 -17.36 -35.74
N LYS A 822 13.37 -17.80 -35.07
CA LYS A 822 13.44 -18.56 -33.81
C LYS A 822 13.95 -19.99 -34.00
N PHE A 823 13.72 -20.55 -35.19
CA PHE A 823 14.14 -21.89 -35.62
C PHE A 823 14.60 -21.85 -37.09
N ALA A 824 15.18 -22.95 -37.60
CA ALA A 824 15.44 -23.08 -39.04
C ALA A 824 14.12 -22.93 -39.80
N ASN A 825 14.05 -21.92 -40.66
CA ASN A 825 12.84 -21.49 -41.33
C ASN A 825 12.93 -21.80 -42.83
N PRO A 826 12.01 -22.59 -43.39
CA PRO A 826 12.03 -22.96 -44.81
C PRO A 826 11.59 -21.84 -45.78
N GLY A 827 11.42 -20.60 -45.30
CA GLY A 827 11.04 -19.44 -46.10
C GLY A 827 9.62 -18.92 -45.86
N TYR A 828 9.04 -19.18 -44.69
CA TYR A 828 7.75 -18.64 -44.29
C TYR A 828 7.79 -17.12 -44.11
N ILE A 829 6.66 -16.46 -44.36
CA ILE A 829 6.51 -15.00 -44.29
C ILE A 829 6.55 -14.51 -42.82
N PRO A 830 7.43 -13.53 -42.49
CA PRO A 830 7.59 -12.97 -41.14
C PRO A 830 6.33 -12.49 -40.43
N THR A 831 5.43 -11.83 -41.15
CA THR A 831 4.17 -11.29 -40.58
C THR A 831 3.07 -12.32 -40.43
N VAL A 832 3.19 -13.49 -41.08
CA VAL A 832 2.16 -14.54 -41.07
C VAL A 832 2.48 -15.61 -40.03
N SER A 833 3.76 -15.98 -39.87
CA SER A 833 4.16 -17.04 -38.96
C SER A 833 5.01 -16.53 -37.80
N THR A 834 4.32 -16.12 -36.73
CA THR A 834 4.94 -15.81 -35.44
C THR A 834 5.52 -17.06 -34.76
N PHE A 835 5.28 -18.26 -35.29
CA PHE A 835 5.93 -19.49 -34.81
C PHE A 835 7.42 -19.52 -35.19
N TYR A 836 7.76 -19.16 -36.44
CA TYR A 836 9.14 -19.16 -36.92
C TYR A 836 9.86 -17.83 -36.74
N TRP A 837 9.14 -16.71 -36.62
CA TRP A 837 9.73 -15.37 -36.54
C TRP A 837 9.37 -14.66 -35.25
N GLU A 838 10.29 -13.85 -34.75
CA GLU A 838 10.05 -12.84 -33.72
C GLU A 838 10.56 -11.48 -34.18
N ARG A 839 9.99 -10.40 -33.62
CA ARG A 839 10.41 -9.04 -33.96
C ARG A 839 11.80 -8.77 -33.37
N TYR A 840 12.69 -8.27 -34.21
CA TYR A 840 14.05 -7.93 -33.82
C TYR A 840 14.22 -6.41 -33.83
N ILE A 841 14.89 -5.90 -32.81
CA ILE A 841 15.21 -4.48 -32.69
C ILE A 841 16.73 -4.41 -32.53
N CYS A 842 17.34 -3.56 -33.36
CA CYS A 842 18.67 -3.03 -33.09
C CYS A 842 18.55 -1.88 -32.08
#